data_AF-A0A9W8CV81-F1
#
_entry.id   AF-A0A9W8CV81-F1
#
_cell.length_a   1.000
_cell.length_b   1.000
_cell.length_c   1.000
_cell.angle_alpha   90.00
_cell.angle_beta   90.00
_cell.angle_gamma   90.00
#
_symmetry.space_group_name_H-M   'P 1'
#
loop_
_entity.id
_entity.type
_entity.pdbx_description
1 polymer ?
#
loop_
_entity_poly.entity_id
_entity_poly.type
_entity_poly.pdbx_seq_one_letter_code
_entity_poly.pdbx_strand_id
1 'polypeptide(L)'
;MPFAAQLFHLARRAATDEAVSSSSALKSGVYLWIGVIDIFLFSVSTVLFVYRGRRTLDINAHAVLLTTIGSLTILVVNTCFLFQFVWVGKFPCFVILWCAYPGVMLWMSCTMARAMRLYILSFRNMQKLKERNRAGQMTAAQLYGKGVVHDDPSEEGEGAGGQGQPRQLTFCGRRMVALRAWWADEMMLMTERRLVWYVLAATLSSAIICAIIQALTRDLAIVPMRFAKCAVGVWEYFPLYALTAVYCLLLTPVIVYHIWPIKDAFGIRHDILLNNLFTFVCIAMFMVQTNKGFGGGDPFWDSFLWCALLFNMSQFTSVILPLIRSYRQSDAFTWSDNSSRAASKELFYRVLNHPELFEKLKVYSAANFCTEITLFLEEYQVLKANTVRFYNIGEPGFDDDAGPEDDDQDIAGHHGGNDSMNSSSPNLATVGNNTSAWVAAAATADGVSPAAHGEKDALRIHLNNSISGDIAGAGGRQAEVESNPDTIILADGDSASGADLGRQCAGSTHGEEQRGSGDQSSSVPLRGDAMLASYSMRTTDTVAAGPKSPARAHLANSRFGGIMRVLGRGRASAYHKSEDADGGIDMASNAGNTYKGSNQAALAIGAAAIGNLPQRRNSRGEDIMVISHIPPFTPVRYTILSTLMQTPAGMTRQGNMNTFRTLPFALRGDYYGFYSTFIADGATLQINVEGRISEAITRLIHSQQYTVDMMDEAHTEVLQLLYDNIFKKFVRIYHRDMVSIM
;
A
#
# COMPACT_ATOMS: atom_id res chain seq x y z
N MET A 1 -74.83 -35.40 12.32
CA MET A 1 -73.38 -35.57 12.03
C MET A 1 -72.57 -34.29 11.70
N PRO A 2 -73.09 -33.05 11.51
CA PRO A 2 -72.24 -31.89 11.19
C PRO A 2 -71.37 -31.36 12.36
N PHE A 3 -71.79 -31.63 13.61
CA PHE A 3 -71.08 -31.17 14.81
C PHE A 3 -69.72 -31.85 15.02
N ALA A 4 -69.61 -33.15 14.70
CA ALA A 4 -68.34 -33.89 14.82
C ALA A 4 -67.27 -33.40 13.82
N ALA A 5 -67.69 -33.01 12.60
CA ALA A 5 -66.79 -32.44 11.60
C ALA A 5 -66.27 -31.05 12.02
N GLN A 6 -67.12 -30.22 12.65
CA GLN A 6 -66.69 -28.94 13.21
C GLN A 6 -65.71 -29.11 14.38
N LEU A 7 -65.96 -30.05 15.29
CA LEU A 7 -65.05 -30.37 16.39
C LEU A 7 -63.69 -30.87 15.90
N PHE A 8 -63.66 -31.76 14.90
CA PHE A 8 -62.40 -32.23 14.30
C PHE A 8 -61.64 -31.09 13.61
N HIS A 9 -62.34 -30.18 12.94
CA HIS A 9 -61.72 -29.03 12.29
C HIS A 9 -61.16 -28.01 13.31
N LEU A 10 -61.81 -27.85 14.48
CA LEU A 10 -61.31 -27.03 15.58
C LEU A 10 -60.12 -27.67 16.29
N ALA A 11 -60.17 -28.98 16.58
CA ALA A 11 -59.05 -29.71 17.17
C ALA A 11 -57.81 -29.72 16.25
N ARG A 12 -58.01 -29.90 14.94
CA ARG A 12 -56.93 -29.80 13.95
C ARG A 12 -56.33 -28.39 13.91
N ARG A 13 -57.15 -27.34 14.00
CA ARG A 13 -56.68 -25.95 14.07
C ARG A 13 -55.87 -25.69 15.35
N ALA A 14 -56.36 -26.12 16.50
CA ALA A 14 -55.65 -25.97 17.77
C ALA A 14 -54.29 -26.70 17.75
N ALA A 15 -54.24 -27.94 17.26
CA ALA A 15 -53.00 -28.70 17.12
C ALA A 15 -52.03 -28.05 16.12
N THR A 16 -52.51 -27.47 15.02
CA THR A 16 -51.65 -26.73 14.10
C THR A 16 -51.13 -25.43 14.69
N ASP A 17 -51.94 -24.74 15.50
CA ASP A 17 -51.54 -23.48 16.12
C ASP A 17 -50.46 -23.70 17.20
N GLU A 18 -50.55 -24.78 17.99
CA GLU A 18 -49.51 -25.18 18.95
C GLU A 18 -48.21 -25.61 18.25
N ALA A 19 -48.30 -26.37 17.17
CA ALA A 19 -47.14 -26.77 16.38
C ALA A 19 -46.43 -25.57 15.72
N VAL A 20 -47.19 -24.59 15.24
CA VAL A 20 -46.63 -23.36 14.66
C VAL A 20 -46.00 -22.48 15.74
N SER A 21 -46.62 -22.38 16.91
CA SER A 21 -46.10 -21.62 18.05
C SER A 21 -44.76 -22.18 18.54
N SER A 22 -44.67 -23.49 18.77
CA SER A 22 -43.43 -24.15 19.23
C SER A 22 -42.26 -24.03 18.24
N SER A 23 -42.53 -24.18 16.94
CA SER A 23 -41.54 -23.97 15.88
C SER A 23 -40.99 -22.54 15.86
N SER A 24 -41.85 -21.54 16.05
CA SER A 24 -41.46 -20.14 16.05
C SER A 24 -40.58 -19.76 17.25
N ALA A 25 -40.86 -20.32 18.43
CA ALA A 25 -40.08 -20.10 19.64
C ALA A 25 -38.66 -20.71 19.53
N LEU A 26 -38.56 -21.93 19.01
CA LEU A 26 -37.28 -22.58 18.75
C LEU A 26 -36.45 -21.76 17.74
N LYS A 27 -37.08 -21.33 16.63
CA LYS A 27 -36.44 -20.51 15.60
C LYS A 27 -35.85 -19.22 16.20
N SER A 28 -36.65 -18.48 16.97
CA SER A 28 -36.21 -17.26 17.66
C SER A 28 -35.04 -17.53 18.61
N GLY A 29 -35.11 -18.60 19.41
CA GLY A 29 -34.04 -19.01 20.31
C GLY A 29 -32.73 -19.31 19.59
N VAL A 30 -32.76 -20.03 18.47
CA VAL A 30 -31.57 -20.32 17.65
C VAL A 30 -30.94 -19.04 17.12
N TYR A 31 -31.74 -18.12 16.55
CA TYR A 31 -31.22 -16.85 16.03
C TYR A 31 -30.65 -15.94 17.12
N LEU A 32 -31.22 -15.97 18.32
CA LEU A 32 -30.69 -15.23 19.46
C LEU A 32 -29.27 -15.72 19.81
N TRP A 33 -29.07 -17.04 19.90
CA TRP A 33 -27.76 -17.61 20.19
C TRP A 33 -26.75 -17.33 19.08
N ILE A 34 -27.13 -17.47 17.81
CA ILE A 34 -26.28 -17.10 16.67
C ILE A 34 -25.89 -15.62 16.77
N GLY A 35 -26.84 -14.73 17.03
CA GLY A 35 -26.56 -13.30 17.19
C GLY A 35 -25.61 -12.99 18.34
N VAL A 36 -25.77 -13.65 19.49
CA VAL A 36 -24.86 -13.47 20.65
C VAL A 36 -23.44 -13.94 20.31
N ILE A 37 -23.30 -15.10 19.66
CA ILE A 37 -22.01 -15.64 19.24
C ILE A 37 -21.36 -14.72 18.21
N ASP A 38 -22.11 -14.25 17.21
CA ASP A 38 -21.62 -13.32 16.17
C ASP A 38 -21.12 -12.01 16.80
N ILE A 39 -21.89 -11.41 17.71
CA ILE A 39 -21.49 -10.17 18.42
C ILE A 39 -20.18 -10.39 19.19
N PHE A 40 -20.07 -11.49 19.92
CA PHE A 40 -18.87 -11.82 20.67
C PHE A 40 -17.66 -12.03 19.75
N LEU A 41 -17.80 -12.86 18.72
CA LEU A 41 -16.74 -13.16 17.75
C LEU A 41 -16.25 -11.89 17.06
N PHE A 42 -17.17 -11.02 16.61
CA PHE A 42 -16.83 -9.80 15.88
C PHE A 42 -16.15 -8.79 16.79
N SER A 43 -16.66 -8.61 18.01
CA SER A 43 -16.07 -7.68 18.99
C SER A 43 -14.66 -8.10 19.37
N VAL A 44 -14.46 -9.38 19.73
CA VAL A 44 -13.14 -9.89 20.13
C VAL A 44 -12.15 -9.86 18.97
N SER A 45 -12.55 -10.33 17.78
CA SER A 45 -11.67 -10.32 16.60
C SER A 45 -11.24 -8.90 16.21
N THR A 46 -12.16 -7.93 16.27
CA THR A 46 -11.86 -6.53 15.95
C THR A 46 -10.97 -5.86 16.99
N VAL A 47 -11.19 -6.09 18.28
CA VAL A 47 -10.31 -5.58 19.34
C VAL A 47 -8.90 -6.16 19.21
N LEU A 48 -8.77 -7.47 18.98
CA LEU A 48 -7.48 -8.12 18.76
C LEU A 48 -6.78 -7.60 17.50
N PHE A 49 -7.53 -7.38 16.43
CA PHE A 49 -7.00 -6.81 15.19
C PHE A 49 -6.48 -5.38 15.39
N VAL A 50 -7.21 -4.52 16.09
CA VAL A 50 -6.76 -3.15 16.42
C VAL A 50 -5.54 -3.17 17.33
N TYR A 51 -5.58 -3.99 18.39
CA TYR A 51 -4.48 -4.13 19.33
C TYR A 51 -3.19 -4.56 18.63
N ARG A 52 -3.28 -5.58 17.78
CA ARG A 52 -2.13 -6.13 17.06
C ARG A 52 -1.70 -5.26 15.88
N GLY A 53 -2.63 -4.53 15.26
CA GLY A 53 -2.37 -3.54 14.22
C GLY A 53 -1.50 -2.38 14.68
N ARG A 54 -1.49 -2.06 15.97
CA ARG A 54 -0.58 -1.07 16.55
C ARG A 54 0.84 -1.59 16.77
N ARG A 55 1.04 -2.90 16.83
CA ARG A 55 2.34 -3.53 17.18
C ARG A 55 3.05 -4.17 16.00
N THR A 56 2.32 -4.57 14.96
CA THR A 56 2.88 -5.34 13.85
C THR A 56 2.68 -4.61 12.53
N LEU A 57 3.76 -4.51 11.75
CA LEU A 57 3.74 -3.86 10.43
C LEU A 57 2.83 -4.61 9.44
N ASP A 58 2.75 -5.94 9.58
CA ASP A 58 1.90 -6.79 8.73
C ASP A 58 0.43 -6.37 8.80
N ILE A 59 -0.12 -6.19 10.01
CA ILE A 59 -1.53 -5.78 10.15
C ILE A 59 -1.72 -4.29 9.81
N ASN A 60 -0.72 -3.45 10.09
CA ASN A 60 -0.79 -2.04 9.71
C ASN A 60 -0.95 -1.84 8.19
N ALA A 61 -0.36 -2.74 7.39
CA ALA A 61 -0.53 -2.76 5.93
C ALA A 61 -2.01 -2.97 5.51
N HIS A 62 -2.86 -3.59 6.33
CA HIS A 62 -4.28 -3.87 6.04
C HIS A 62 -5.24 -2.68 6.29
N ALA A 63 -4.73 -1.44 6.42
CA ALA A 63 -5.54 -0.23 6.61
C ALA A 63 -6.43 -0.33 7.87
N VAL A 64 -5.79 -0.39 9.04
CA VAL A 64 -6.44 -0.74 10.31
C VAL A 64 -7.68 0.09 10.57
N LEU A 65 -7.64 1.40 10.30
CA LEU A 65 -8.77 2.31 10.50
C LEU A 65 -9.98 1.94 9.63
N LEU A 66 -9.77 1.79 8.31
CA LEU A 66 -10.87 1.46 7.39
C LEU A 66 -11.46 0.08 7.66
N THR A 67 -10.61 -0.90 7.99
CA THR A 67 -11.05 -2.25 8.34
C THR A 67 -11.83 -2.27 9.65
N THR A 68 -11.44 -1.46 10.63
CA THR A 68 -12.17 -1.31 11.90
C THR A 68 -13.54 -0.66 11.70
N ILE A 69 -13.61 0.43 10.93
CA ILE A 69 -14.89 1.08 10.58
C ILE A 69 -15.81 0.10 9.86
N GLY A 70 -15.29 -0.62 8.86
CA GLY A 70 -16.05 -1.63 8.12
C GLY A 70 -16.53 -2.77 9.02
N SER A 71 -15.69 -3.25 9.95
CA SER A 71 -16.06 -4.30 10.89
C SER A 71 -17.12 -3.89 11.90
N LEU A 72 -17.01 -2.69 12.48
CA LEU A 72 -18.04 -2.15 13.39
C LEU A 72 -19.37 -1.97 12.65
N THR A 73 -19.32 -1.54 11.40
CA THR A 73 -20.51 -1.44 10.55
C THR A 73 -21.14 -2.81 10.31
N ILE A 74 -20.34 -3.81 9.95
CA ILE A 74 -20.78 -5.19 9.78
C ILE A 74 -21.43 -5.71 11.08
N LEU A 75 -20.81 -5.48 12.25
CA LEU A 75 -21.37 -5.87 13.55
C LEU A 75 -22.76 -5.28 13.76
N VAL A 76 -22.93 -3.98 13.56
CA VAL A 76 -24.22 -3.31 13.75
C VAL A 76 -25.26 -3.84 12.76
N VAL A 77 -24.94 -3.87 11.47
CA VAL A 77 -25.90 -4.27 10.42
C VAL A 77 -26.29 -5.75 10.55
N ASN A 78 -25.32 -6.64 10.76
CA ASN A 78 -25.58 -8.07 10.93
C ASN A 78 -26.43 -8.32 12.18
N THR A 79 -26.15 -7.62 13.28
CA THR A 79 -26.97 -7.70 14.49
C THR A 79 -28.39 -7.22 14.24
N CYS A 80 -28.60 -6.10 13.54
CA CYS A 80 -29.94 -5.64 13.15
C CYS A 80 -30.68 -6.73 12.34
N PHE A 81 -30.00 -7.37 11.39
CA PHE A 81 -30.57 -8.40 10.51
C PHE A 81 -30.84 -9.73 11.20
N LEU A 82 -30.10 -10.11 12.24
CA LEU A 82 -30.40 -11.30 13.04
C LEU A 82 -31.52 -11.03 14.05
N PHE A 83 -31.52 -9.85 14.67
CA PHE A 83 -32.51 -9.48 15.70
C PHE A 83 -33.93 -9.33 15.16
N GLN A 84 -34.11 -9.03 13.87
CA GLN A 84 -35.44 -9.06 13.24
C GLN A 84 -36.08 -10.47 13.31
N PHE A 85 -35.27 -11.54 13.32
CA PHE A 85 -35.75 -12.92 13.44
C PHE A 85 -36.02 -13.35 14.88
N VAL A 86 -35.34 -12.71 15.84
CA VAL A 86 -35.59 -12.93 17.26
C VAL A 86 -36.93 -12.32 17.66
N TRP A 87 -37.20 -11.09 17.23
CA TRP A 87 -38.39 -10.32 17.59
C TRP A 87 -39.37 -10.16 16.42
N VAL A 88 -39.82 -11.30 15.88
CA VAL A 88 -40.81 -11.33 14.80
C VAL A 88 -42.06 -10.55 15.22
N GLY A 89 -42.44 -9.54 14.43
CA GLY A 89 -43.64 -8.75 14.69
C GLY A 89 -43.49 -7.68 15.79
N LYS A 90 -42.28 -7.45 16.31
CA LYS A 90 -41.96 -6.41 17.30
C LYS A 90 -40.77 -5.55 16.91
N PHE A 91 -39.95 -6.00 15.96
CA PHE A 91 -38.80 -5.22 15.48
C PHE A 91 -39.27 -4.10 14.53
N PRO A 92 -38.88 -2.84 14.75
CA PRO A 92 -39.30 -1.71 13.92
C PRO A 92 -38.65 -1.74 12.53
N CYS A 93 -39.46 -1.70 11.47
CA CYS A 93 -38.96 -1.78 10.09
C CYS A 93 -38.05 -0.60 9.69
N PHE A 94 -38.25 0.59 10.26
CA PHE A 94 -37.38 1.73 9.96
C PHE A 94 -35.94 1.48 10.43
N VAL A 95 -35.72 0.73 11.52
CA VAL A 95 -34.37 0.40 11.98
C VAL A 95 -33.67 -0.50 10.95
N ILE A 96 -34.38 -1.46 10.36
CA ILE A 96 -33.82 -2.30 9.28
C ILE A 96 -33.47 -1.43 8.08
N LEU A 97 -34.32 -0.49 7.68
CA LEU A 97 -34.06 0.43 6.57
C LEU A 97 -32.79 1.25 6.82
N TRP A 98 -32.64 1.82 8.02
CA TRP A 98 -31.46 2.60 8.41
C TRP A 98 -30.21 1.76 8.65
N CYS A 99 -30.30 0.50 9.09
CA CYS A 99 -29.12 -0.38 9.10
C CYS A 99 -28.75 -0.79 7.66
N ALA A 100 -29.73 -1.03 6.80
CA ALA A 100 -29.50 -1.48 5.42
C ALA A 100 -28.89 -0.38 4.54
N TYR A 101 -29.45 0.82 4.49
CA TYR A 101 -28.99 1.86 3.57
C TYR A 101 -27.57 2.36 3.89
N PRO A 102 -27.36 3.21 4.92
CA PRO A 102 -26.04 3.71 5.23
C PRO A 102 -25.10 2.60 5.70
N GLY A 103 -25.57 1.55 6.37
CA GLY A 103 -24.70 0.47 6.85
C GLY A 103 -24.12 -0.38 5.72
N VAL A 104 -24.94 -0.88 4.77
CA VAL A 104 -24.42 -1.63 3.62
C VAL A 104 -23.50 -0.75 2.76
N MET A 105 -23.88 0.52 2.55
CA MET A 105 -23.08 1.45 1.73
C MET A 105 -21.76 1.82 2.39
N LEU A 106 -21.73 1.99 3.72
CA LEU A 106 -20.51 2.20 4.49
C LEU A 106 -19.58 0.98 4.38
N TRP A 107 -20.11 -0.23 4.54
CA TRP A 107 -19.35 -1.46 4.37
C TRP A 107 -18.77 -1.63 2.96
N MET A 108 -19.58 -1.44 1.90
CA MET A 108 -19.12 -1.51 0.51
C MET A 108 -18.05 -0.45 0.22
N SER A 109 -18.24 0.78 0.71
CA SER A 109 -17.30 1.88 0.55
C SER A 109 -15.99 1.64 1.30
N CYS A 110 -16.02 1.04 2.49
CA CYS A 110 -14.81 0.63 3.21
C CYS A 110 -14.03 -0.44 2.42
N THR A 111 -14.72 -1.45 1.88
CA THR A 111 -14.11 -2.50 1.06
C THR A 111 -13.46 -1.92 -0.20
N MET A 112 -14.18 -1.03 -0.89
CA MET A 112 -13.70 -0.25 -2.03
C MET A 112 -12.43 0.55 -1.71
N ALA A 113 -12.47 1.31 -0.63
CA ALA A 113 -11.37 2.18 -0.24
C ALA A 113 -10.12 1.38 0.19
N ARG A 114 -10.29 0.20 0.80
CA ARG A 114 -9.17 -0.73 1.07
C ARG A 114 -8.52 -1.22 -0.23
N ALA A 115 -9.33 -1.60 -1.21
CA ALA A 115 -8.85 -2.04 -2.51
C ALA A 115 -8.13 -0.93 -3.27
N MET A 116 -8.70 0.28 -3.25
CA MET A 116 -8.09 1.47 -3.84
C MET A 116 -6.76 1.84 -3.16
N ARG A 117 -6.69 1.77 -1.81
CA ARG A 117 -5.45 2.00 -1.05
C ARG A 117 -4.35 1.02 -1.46
N LEU A 118 -4.66 -0.28 -1.58
CA LEU A 118 -3.71 -1.29 -2.03
C LEU A 118 -3.16 -0.96 -3.43
N TYR A 119 -4.05 -0.59 -4.34
CA TYR A 119 -3.66 -0.20 -5.70
C TYR A 119 -2.77 1.05 -5.71
N ILE A 120 -3.13 2.10 -4.97
CA ILE A 120 -2.32 3.33 -4.84
C ILE A 120 -0.93 3.03 -4.28
N LEU A 121 -0.85 2.28 -3.18
CA LEU A 121 0.42 1.94 -2.53
C LEU A 121 1.34 1.14 -3.47
N SER A 122 0.79 0.12 -4.13
CA SER A 122 1.55 -0.67 -5.11
C SER A 122 2.02 0.19 -6.27
N PHE A 123 1.16 1.05 -6.80
CA PHE A 123 1.50 1.90 -7.94
C PHE A 123 2.62 2.88 -7.59
N ARG A 124 2.53 3.56 -6.43
CA ARG A 124 3.53 4.50 -5.94
C ARG A 124 4.90 3.85 -5.79
N ASN A 125 4.96 2.66 -5.20
CA ASN A 125 6.22 1.96 -4.99
C ASN A 125 6.84 1.44 -6.30
N MET A 126 6.00 0.98 -7.24
CA MET A 126 6.48 0.63 -8.58
C MET A 126 6.98 1.85 -9.37
N GLN A 127 6.34 3.01 -9.22
CA GLN A 127 6.81 4.24 -9.86
C GLN A 127 8.15 4.70 -9.29
N LYS A 128 8.30 4.72 -7.95
CA LYS A 128 9.57 5.04 -7.28
C LYS A 128 10.73 4.18 -7.80
N LEU A 129 10.50 2.87 -7.93
CA LEU A 129 11.51 1.95 -8.46
C LEU A 129 11.83 2.25 -9.94
N LYS A 130 10.82 2.53 -10.78
CA LYS A 130 11.02 2.83 -12.20
C LYS A 130 11.74 4.16 -12.44
N GLU A 131 11.38 5.20 -11.69
CA GLU A 131 12.00 6.52 -11.80
C GLU A 131 13.48 6.44 -11.40
N ARG A 132 13.80 5.69 -10.34
CA ARG A 132 15.19 5.49 -9.92
C ARG A 132 15.98 4.64 -10.89
N ASN A 133 15.42 3.55 -11.41
CA ASN A 133 16.10 2.78 -12.45
C ASN A 133 16.39 3.62 -13.70
N ARG A 134 15.53 4.59 -14.04
CA ARG A 134 15.79 5.55 -15.13
C ARG A 134 16.88 6.56 -14.77
N ALA A 135 16.84 7.12 -13.55
CA ALA A 135 17.86 8.05 -13.08
C ALA A 135 19.24 7.38 -13.07
N GLY A 136 19.35 6.15 -12.54
CA GLY A 136 20.59 5.37 -12.55
C GLY A 136 21.11 5.07 -13.96
N GLN A 137 20.21 4.79 -14.91
CA GLN A 137 20.58 4.61 -16.32
C GLN A 137 21.13 5.90 -16.95
N MET A 138 20.55 7.07 -16.63
CA MET A 138 21.06 8.35 -17.11
C MET A 138 22.42 8.68 -16.52
N THR A 139 22.61 8.49 -15.21
CA THR A 139 23.89 8.74 -14.54
C THR A 139 24.98 7.81 -15.06
N ALA A 140 24.68 6.53 -15.29
CA ALA A 140 25.61 5.60 -15.90
C ALA A 140 25.96 6.02 -17.34
N ALA A 141 24.98 6.43 -18.15
CA ALA A 141 25.25 6.91 -19.51
C ALA A 141 26.10 8.19 -19.54
N GLN A 142 25.96 9.07 -18.53
CA GLN A 142 26.76 10.28 -18.38
C GLN A 142 28.19 9.99 -17.88
N LEU A 143 28.34 9.12 -16.87
CA LEU A 143 29.65 8.74 -16.31
C LEU A 143 30.47 7.90 -17.28
N TYR A 144 29.83 6.95 -17.96
CA TYR A 144 30.44 6.16 -19.03
C TYR A 144 30.28 6.82 -20.38
N GLY A 145 30.11 8.14 -20.40
CA GLY A 145 30.02 8.99 -21.57
C GLY A 145 30.92 8.45 -22.65
N LYS A 146 30.29 7.71 -23.56
CA LYS A 146 30.78 7.36 -24.87
C LYS A 146 31.26 8.69 -25.40
N GLY A 147 32.59 8.87 -25.38
CA GLY A 147 33.23 10.10 -25.84
C GLY A 147 32.50 10.46 -27.11
N VAL A 148 31.92 11.66 -27.14
CA VAL A 148 31.14 12.17 -28.27
C VAL A 148 31.95 11.77 -29.49
N VAL A 149 31.50 10.71 -30.17
CA VAL A 149 32.03 10.42 -31.49
C VAL A 149 31.47 11.61 -32.22
N HIS A 150 32.32 12.62 -32.38
CA HIS A 150 32.18 13.60 -33.41
C HIS A 150 32.08 12.74 -34.67
N ASP A 151 30.84 12.40 -35.03
CA ASP A 151 30.53 12.00 -36.39
C ASP A 151 30.92 13.24 -37.18
N ASP A 152 32.15 13.22 -37.70
CA ASP A 152 32.65 14.22 -38.61
C ASP A 152 31.57 14.41 -39.68
N PRO A 153 31.10 15.64 -39.91
CA PRO A 153 30.16 15.94 -40.98
C PRO A 153 30.90 15.80 -42.31
N SER A 154 31.16 14.57 -42.71
CA SER A 154 31.68 14.22 -44.02
C SER A 154 30.52 13.73 -44.87
N GLU A 155 30.12 14.65 -45.75
CA GLU A 155 29.52 14.42 -47.07
C GLU A 155 28.10 13.84 -47.12
N GLU A 156 27.15 14.78 -47.14
CA GLU A 156 26.29 15.02 -48.31
C GLU A 156 25.83 13.78 -49.08
N GLY A 157 24.85 13.09 -48.52
CA GLY A 157 23.86 12.34 -49.29
C GLY A 157 22.55 13.12 -49.34
N GLU A 158 22.38 13.99 -50.34
CA GLU A 158 21.10 14.62 -50.71
C GLU A 158 20.05 13.54 -51.07
N GLY A 159 19.44 12.93 -50.06
CA GLY A 159 18.30 12.03 -50.20
C GLY A 159 17.00 12.76 -49.90
N ALA A 160 16.37 13.28 -50.95
CA ALA A 160 15.14 14.05 -50.92
C ALA A 160 13.97 13.42 -50.13
N GLY A 161 13.26 14.28 -49.39
CA GLY A 161 11.81 14.38 -49.56
C GLY A 161 10.92 13.40 -48.80
N GLY A 162 11.05 13.37 -47.46
CA GLY A 162 10.07 12.72 -46.60
C GLY A 162 9.67 13.61 -45.42
N GLN A 163 9.02 14.76 -45.68
CA GLN A 163 8.32 15.52 -44.63
C GLN A 163 7.20 14.64 -44.06
N GLY A 164 7.54 13.80 -43.09
CA GLY A 164 6.60 13.05 -42.28
C GLY A 164 5.79 14.05 -41.47
N GLN A 165 4.67 14.52 -42.03
CA GLN A 165 3.67 15.30 -41.30
C GLN A 165 3.46 14.64 -39.94
N PRO A 166 3.56 15.39 -38.83
CA PRO A 166 3.29 14.85 -37.52
C PRO A 166 1.91 14.22 -37.57
N ARG A 167 1.86 12.89 -37.53
CA ARG A 167 0.62 12.11 -37.53
C ARG A 167 -0.32 12.81 -36.56
N GLN A 168 -1.38 13.42 -37.08
CA GLN A 168 -2.37 14.11 -36.27
C GLN A 168 -2.99 13.06 -35.35
N LEU A 169 -2.41 12.92 -34.15
CA LEU A 169 -2.95 12.14 -33.07
C LEU A 169 -4.37 12.65 -32.86
N THR A 170 -5.32 11.79 -33.22
CA THR A 170 -6.75 12.06 -33.20
C THR A 170 -7.14 12.71 -31.88
N PHE A 171 -8.04 13.70 -31.93
CA PHE A 171 -8.50 14.48 -30.78
C PHE A 171 -8.88 13.61 -29.55
N CYS A 172 -9.35 12.39 -29.78
CA CYS A 172 -9.65 11.39 -28.75
C CYS A 172 -8.42 10.99 -27.91
N GLY A 173 -7.24 10.88 -28.52
CA GLY A 173 -5.99 10.54 -27.85
C GLY A 173 -5.54 11.60 -26.84
N ARG A 174 -5.67 12.90 -27.18
CA ARG A 174 -5.30 13.99 -26.27
C ARG A 174 -6.13 13.98 -24.99
N ARG A 175 -7.43 13.71 -25.08
CA ARG A 175 -8.32 13.68 -23.92
C ARG A 175 -8.04 12.49 -22.99
N MET A 176 -7.76 11.31 -23.55
CA MET A 176 -7.37 10.14 -22.74
C MET A 176 -6.03 10.33 -22.04
N VAL A 177 -5.05 10.97 -22.68
CA VAL A 177 -3.76 11.30 -22.05
C VAL A 177 -3.93 12.30 -20.92
N ALA A 178 -4.73 13.36 -21.12
CA ALA A 178 -5.01 14.35 -20.08
C ALA A 178 -5.76 13.74 -18.88
N LEU A 179 -6.74 12.87 -19.14
CA LEU A 179 -7.46 12.16 -18.08
C LEU A 179 -6.53 11.23 -17.29
N ARG A 180 -5.63 10.52 -17.96
CA ARG A 180 -4.66 9.62 -17.32
C ARG A 180 -3.64 10.39 -16.49
N ALA A 181 -3.18 11.54 -16.96
CA ALA A 181 -2.26 12.41 -16.24
C ALA A 181 -2.94 13.00 -15.00
N TRP A 182 -4.16 13.54 -15.15
CA TRP A 182 -4.95 14.04 -14.03
C TRP A 182 -5.23 12.94 -13.00
N TRP A 183 -5.62 11.75 -13.47
CA TRP A 183 -5.85 10.61 -12.58
C TRP A 183 -4.58 10.21 -11.83
N ALA A 184 -3.44 10.15 -12.51
CA ALA A 184 -2.16 9.85 -11.86
C ALA A 184 -1.81 10.89 -10.77
N ASP A 185 -2.02 12.18 -11.04
CA ASP A 185 -1.81 13.26 -10.06
C ASP A 185 -2.75 13.13 -8.86
N GLU A 186 -4.04 12.92 -9.10
CA GLU A 186 -5.01 12.72 -8.02
C GLU A 186 -4.69 11.47 -7.18
N MET A 187 -4.28 10.36 -7.83
CA MET A 187 -3.87 9.14 -7.13
C MET A 187 -2.66 9.36 -6.21
N MET A 188 -1.73 10.24 -6.58
CA MET A 188 -0.60 10.59 -5.73
C MET A 188 -1.04 11.38 -4.48
N LEU A 189 -2.11 12.17 -4.61
CA LEU A 189 -2.70 12.95 -3.52
C LEU A 189 -3.67 12.15 -2.63
N MET A 190 -4.10 10.96 -3.05
CA MET A 190 -5.00 10.11 -2.27
C MET A 190 -4.30 9.56 -1.02
N THR A 191 -4.48 10.26 0.09
CA THR A 191 -4.08 9.81 1.43
C THR A 191 -5.19 8.97 2.08
N GLU A 192 -4.84 8.17 3.09
CA GLU A 192 -5.82 7.37 3.85
C GLU A 192 -6.93 8.26 4.46
N ARG A 193 -6.59 9.47 4.91
CA ARG A 193 -7.56 10.45 5.42
C ARG A 193 -8.57 10.86 4.35
N ARG A 194 -8.13 11.10 3.11
CA ARG A 194 -9.03 11.43 1.98
C ARG A 194 -9.94 10.25 1.63
N LEU A 195 -9.41 9.02 1.65
CA LEU A 195 -10.21 7.81 1.45
C LEU A 195 -11.33 7.70 2.50
N VAL A 196 -11.05 7.96 3.77
CA VAL A 196 -12.08 8.00 4.83
C VAL A 196 -13.14 9.07 4.53
N TRP A 197 -12.76 10.26 4.06
CA TRP A 197 -13.72 11.28 3.66
C TRP A 197 -14.62 10.84 2.50
N TYR A 198 -14.09 10.15 1.49
CA TYR A 198 -14.91 9.60 0.41
C TYR A 198 -15.90 8.54 0.92
N VAL A 199 -15.47 7.68 1.85
CA VAL A 199 -16.35 6.71 2.51
C VAL A 199 -17.47 7.39 3.28
N LEU A 200 -17.15 8.43 4.06
CA LEU A 200 -18.15 9.21 4.80
C LEU A 200 -19.12 9.95 3.88
N ALA A 201 -18.62 10.56 2.80
CA ALA A 201 -19.46 11.24 1.82
C ALA A 201 -20.42 10.28 1.11
N ALA A 202 -19.95 9.08 0.71
CA ALA A 202 -20.79 8.04 0.13
C ALA A 202 -21.87 7.56 1.12
N THR A 203 -21.49 7.35 2.38
CA THR A 203 -22.43 6.94 3.45
C THR A 203 -23.47 8.01 3.73
N LEU A 204 -23.06 9.28 3.80
CA LEU A 204 -23.96 10.42 3.97
C LEU A 204 -24.95 10.53 2.81
N SER A 205 -24.48 10.35 1.57
CA SER A 205 -25.37 10.35 0.40
C SER A 205 -26.43 9.25 0.49
N SER A 206 -26.06 8.05 0.95
CA SER A 206 -27.01 6.96 1.18
C SER A 206 -27.98 7.24 2.33
N ALA A 207 -27.53 7.90 3.39
CA ALA A 207 -28.40 8.30 4.51
C ALA A 207 -29.43 9.34 4.05
N ILE A 208 -29.05 10.29 3.19
CA ILE A 208 -29.96 11.27 2.59
C ILE A 208 -31.02 10.56 1.73
N ILE A 209 -30.62 9.60 0.89
CA ILE A 209 -31.56 8.80 0.08
C ILE A 209 -32.53 8.05 1.01
N CYS A 210 -32.03 7.42 2.08
CA CYS A 210 -32.86 6.73 3.07
C CYS A 210 -33.87 7.67 3.74
N ALA A 211 -33.44 8.88 4.12
CA ALA A 211 -34.32 9.89 4.73
C ALA A 211 -35.42 10.37 3.77
N ILE A 212 -35.09 10.54 2.48
CA ILE A 212 -36.08 10.89 1.44
C ILE A 212 -37.11 9.76 1.28
N ILE A 213 -36.66 8.51 1.16
CA ILE A 213 -37.55 7.34 1.04
C ILE A 213 -38.47 7.24 2.26
N GLN A 214 -37.92 7.43 3.45
CA GLN A 214 -38.70 7.41 4.69
C GLN A 214 -39.73 8.56 4.76
N ALA A 215 -39.40 9.75 4.25
CA ALA A 215 -40.32 10.87 4.18
C ALA A 215 -41.47 10.63 3.18
N LEU A 216 -41.21 9.88 2.10
CA LEU A 216 -42.21 9.56 1.07
C LEU A 216 -43.09 8.36 1.42
N THR A 217 -42.65 7.50 2.35
CA THR A 217 -43.28 6.20 2.62
C THR A 217 -44.03 6.19 3.94
N ARG A 218 -45.34 5.88 3.90
CA ARG A 218 -46.16 5.73 5.12
C ARG A 218 -45.93 4.41 5.85
N ASP A 219 -45.50 3.38 5.15
CA ASP A 219 -45.31 2.03 5.70
C ASP A 219 -44.02 1.90 6.53
N LEU A 220 -43.05 2.80 6.33
CA LEU A 220 -41.75 2.85 7.02
C LEU A 220 -41.58 4.13 7.86
N ALA A 221 -42.68 4.85 8.12
CA ALA A 221 -42.67 6.06 8.93
C ALA A 221 -42.25 5.76 10.39
N ILE A 222 -41.54 6.70 11.02
CA ILE A 222 -41.16 6.60 12.45
C ILE A 222 -42.42 6.66 13.32
N VAL A 223 -43.40 7.47 12.93
CA VAL A 223 -44.64 7.67 13.68
C VAL A 223 -45.82 7.60 12.70
N PRO A 224 -46.76 6.65 12.85
CA PRO A 224 -46.79 5.56 13.84
C PRO A 224 -45.83 4.42 13.52
N MET A 225 -45.16 3.85 14.54
CA MET A 225 -44.29 2.68 14.38
C MET A 225 -45.12 1.46 13.94
N ARG A 226 -44.79 0.90 12.78
CA ARG A 226 -45.37 -0.37 12.34
C ARG A 226 -44.46 -1.52 12.73
N PHE A 227 -45.06 -2.50 13.41
CA PHE A 227 -44.40 -3.73 13.87
C PHE A 227 -44.71 -4.94 12.98
N ALA A 228 -45.25 -4.73 11.78
CA ALA A 228 -45.53 -5.83 10.85
C ALA A 228 -44.23 -6.45 10.30
N LYS A 229 -44.33 -7.67 9.74
CA LYS A 229 -43.22 -8.26 8.98
C LYS A 229 -42.83 -7.29 7.86
N CYS A 230 -41.59 -6.81 7.89
CA CYS A 230 -41.09 -5.85 6.92
C CYS A 230 -41.05 -6.52 5.56
N ALA A 231 -41.92 -6.08 4.65
CA ALA A 231 -42.02 -6.67 3.33
C ALA A 231 -40.73 -6.36 2.55
N VAL A 232 -39.97 -7.40 2.22
CA VAL A 232 -38.82 -7.31 1.33
C VAL A 232 -39.33 -7.29 -0.11
N GLY A 233 -38.72 -6.47 -0.97
CA GLY A 233 -39.13 -6.35 -2.39
C GLY A 233 -40.18 -5.28 -2.65
N VAL A 234 -40.40 -4.38 -1.69
CA VAL A 234 -41.11 -3.12 -1.91
C VAL A 234 -40.17 -2.09 -2.58
N TRP A 235 -40.74 -1.10 -3.26
CA TRP A 235 -40.00 -0.14 -4.09
C TRP A 235 -38.96 0.67 -3.30
N GLU A 236 -39.16 0.77 -2.00
CA GLU A 236 -38.32 1.46 -1.03
C GLU A 236 -36.91 0.87 -0.95
N TYR A 237 -36.68 -0.38 -1.40
CA TYR A 237 -35.35 -0.99 -1.46
C TYR A 237 -34.71 -0.93 -2.85
N PHE A 238 -35.44 -0.52 -3.90
CA PHE A 238 -34.91 -0.51 -5.26
C PHE A 238 -33.68 0.39 -5.44
N PRO A 239 -33.60 1.60 -4.84
CA PRO A 239 -32.39 2.39 -4.91
C PRO A 239 -31.17 1.69 -4.29
N LEU A 240 -31.35 1.00 -3.15
CA LEU A 240 -30.27 0.23 -2.53
C LEU A 240 -29.83 -0.94 -3.41
N TYR A 241 -30.78 -1.65 -4.02
CA TYR A 241 -30.47 -2.74 -4.96
C TYR A 241 -29.75 -2.24 -6.20
N ALA A 242 -30.15 -1.10 -6.76
CA ALA A 242 -29.48 -0.48 -7.90
C ALA A 242 -28.03 -0.10 -7.54
N LEU A 243 -27.80 0.52 -6.38
CA LEU A 243 -26.47 0.89 -5.91
C LEU A 243 -25.60 -0.35 -5.65
N THR A 244 -26.17 -1.38 -5.04
CA THR A 244 -25.53 -2.69 -4.82
C THR A 244 -25.17 -3.38 -6.13
N ALA A 245 -26.05 -3.33 -7.13
CA ALA A 245 -25.81 -3.90 -8.45
C ALA A 245 -24.70 -3.14 -9.20
N VAL A 246 -24.70 -1.80 -9.15
CA VAL A 246 -23.61 -0.98 -9.71
C VAL A 246 -22.28 -1.33 -9.04
N TYR A 247 -22.26 -1.49 -7.71
CA TYR A 247 -21.08 -1.92 -6.99
C TYR A 247 -20.59 -3.30 -7.47
N CYS A 248 -21.46 -4.30 -7.51
CA CYS A 248 -21.08 -5.68 -7.84
C CYS A 248 -20.72 -5.89 -9.31
N LEU A 249 -21.46 -5.26 -10.23
CA LEU A 249 -21.35 -5.52 -11.67
C LEU A 249 -20.39 -4.57 -12.39
N LEU A 250 -20.18 -3.36 -11.88
CA LEU A 250 -19.31 -2.36 -12.52
C LEU A 250 -18.04 -2.11 -11.71
N LEU A 251 -18.19 -1.75 -10.44
CA LEU A 251 -17.04 -1.31 -9.65
C LEU A 251 -16.12 -2.48 -9.26
N THR A 252 -16.69 -3.57 -8.75
CA THR A 252 -15.93 -4.75 -8.31
C THR A 252 -15.06 -5.34 -9.44
N PRO A 253 -15.55 -5.60 -10.66
CA PRO A 253 -14.72 -6.12 -11.74
C PRO A 253 -13.58 -5.18 -12.13
N VAL A 254 -13.83 -3.86 -12.18
CA VAL A 254 -12.80 -2.85 -12.49
C VAL A 254 -11.69 -2.88 -11.45
N ILE A 255 -12.03 -2.94 -10.16
CA ILE A 255 -11.05 -3.02 -9.08
C ILE A 255 -10.26 -4.32 -9.14
N VAL A 256 -10.96 -5.44 -9.32
CA VAL A 256 -10.34 -6.77 -9.44
C VAL A 256 -9.34 -6.77 -10.59
N TYR A 257 -9.70 -6.21 -11.75
CA TYR A 257 -8.82 -6.06 -12.90
C TYR A 257 -7.55 -5.26 -12.57
N HIS A 258 -7.68 -4.14 -11.85
CA HIS A 258 -6.55 -3.30 -11.46
C HIS A 258 -5.65 -3.92 -10.38
N ILE A 259 -6.22 -4.73 -9.48
CA ILE A 259 -5.47 -5.37 -8.38
C ILE A 259 -4.86 -6.71 -8.80
N TRP A 260 -5.43 -7.40 -9.79
CA TRP A 260 -4.96 -8.69 -10.28
C TRP A 260 -3.44 -8.77 -10.56
N PRO A 261 -2.81 -7.80 -11.26
CA PRO A 261 -1.38 -7.88 -11.56
C PRO A 261 -0.48 -7.60 -10.35
N ILE A 262 -1.02 -7.09 -9.24
CA ILE A 262 -0.23 -6.73 -8.07
C ILE A 262 0.23 -8.01 -7.36
N LYS A 263 1.54 -8.15 -7.18
CA LYS A 263 2.15 -9.15 -6.31
C LYS A 263 2.22 -8.55 -4.92
N ASP A 264 1.36 -9.03 -4.03
CA ASP A 264 1.26 -8.55 -2.65
C ASP A 264 1.78 -9.63 -1.70
N ALA A 265 2.74 -9.25 -0.86
CA ALA A 265 3.36 -10.16 0.11
C ALA A 265 2.51 -10.41 1.36
N PHE A 266 1.58 -9.50 1.68
CA PHE A 266 0.73 -9.60 2.88
C PHE A 266 -0.55 -10.43 2.63
N GLY A 267 -0.88 -10.69 1.36
CA GLY A 267 -2.09 -11.42 0.99
C GLY A 267 -3.37 -10.59 1.09
N ILE A 268 -3.28 -9.26 1.26
CA ILE A 268 -4.39 -8.30 1.19
C ILE A 268 -5.15 -8.47 -0.12
N ARG A 269 -4.43 -8.63 -1.24
CA ARG A 269 -5.05 -8.92 -2.55
C ARG A 269 -5.97 -10.13 -2.47
N HIS A 270 -5.48 -11.24 -1.91
CA HIS A 270 -6.27 -12.48 -1.86
C HIS A 270 -7.51 -12.31 -0.99
N ASP A 271 -7.39 -11.59 0.13
CA ASP A 271 -8.50 -11.33 1.04
C ASP A 271 -9.61 -10.49 0.36
N ILE A 272 -9.23 -9.46 -0.40
CA ILE A 272 -10.17 -8.63 -1.16
C ILE A 272 -10.85 -9.45 -2.27
N LEU A 273 -10.08 -10.29 -3.00
CA LEU A 273 -10.63 -11.14 -4.06
C LEU A 273 -11.63 -12.17 -3.50
N LEU A 274 -11.28 -12.84 -2.40
CA LEU A 274 -12.19 -13.76 -1.71
C LEU A 274 -13.45 -13.06 -1.23
N ASN A 275 -13.31 -11.91 -0.57
CA ASN A 275 -14.46 -11.14 -0.09
C ASN A 275 -15.40 -10.73 -1.23
N ASN A 276 -14.85 -10.23 -2.35
CA ASN A 276 -15.63 -9.83 -3.51
C ASN A 276 -16.33 -11.01 -4.19
N LEU A 277 -15.65 -12.17 -4.26
CA LEU A 277 -16.24 -13.40 -4.80
C LEU A 277 -17.43 -13.86 -3.95
N PHE A 278 -17.27 -13.94 -2.62
CA PHE A 278 -18.37 -14.28 -1.71
C PHE A 278 -19.50 -13.26 -1.76
N THR A 279 -19.16 -11.96 -1.90
CA THR A 279 -20.15 -10.89 -2.09
C THR A 279 -21.03 -11.14 -3.30
N PHE A 280 -20.44 -11.47 -4.44
CA PHE A 280 -21.18 -11.77 -5.66
C PHE A 280 -22.11 -12.98 -5.47
N VAL A 281 -21.60 -14.07 -4.89
CA VAL A 281 -22.39 -15.30 -4.66
C VAL A 281 -23.55 -15.05 -3.70
N CYS A 282 -23.31 -14.45 -2.53
CA CYS A 282 -24.36 -14.21 -1.55
C CYS A 282 -25.43 -13.22 -2.05
N ILE A 283 -25.04 -12.18 -2.79
CA ILE A 283 -26.01 -11.23 -3.36
C ILE A 283 -26.83 -11.89 -4.47
N ALA A 284 -26.20 -12.71 -5.33
CA ALA A 284 -26.94 -13.45 -6.34
C ALA A 284 -27.98 -14.39 -5.71
N MET A 285 -27.59 -15.14 -4.66
CA MET A 285 -28.51 -16.03 -3.94
C MET A 285 -29.62 -15.26 -3.20
N PHE A 286 -29.29 -14.12 -2.60
CA PHE A 286 -30.29 -13.19 -2.03
C PHE A 286 -31.31 -12.74 -3.09
N MET A 287 -30.86 -12.36 -4.28
CA MET A 287 -31.75 -11.94 -5.37
C MET A 287 -32.61 -13.08 -5.92
N VAL A 288 -32.04 -14.28 -6.03
CA VAL A 288 -32.80 -15.48 -6.46
C VAL A 288 -33.89 -15.82 -5.45
N GLN A 289 -33.61 -15.74 -4.15
CA GLN A 289 -34.57 -16.10 -3.12
C GLN A 289 -35.65 -15.03 -2.91
N THR A 290 -35.30 -13.75 -3.04
CA THR A 290 -36.27 -12.64 -2.93
C THR A 290 -37.26 -12.62 -4.11
N ASN A 291 -36.83 -13.04 -5.30
CA ASN A 291 -37.73 -13.28 -6.42
C ASN A 291 -38.52 -14.58 -6.16
N LYS A 292 -39.72 -14.41 -5.59
CA LYS A 292 -40.71 -15.38 -5.02
C LYS A 292 -40.89 -16.79 -5.64
N GLY A 293 -40.20 -17.17 -6.71
CA GLY A 293 -40.26 -18.50 -7.31
C GLY A 293 -39.48 -19.60 -6.59
N PHE A 294 -38.46 -19.27 -5.77
CA PHE A 294 -37.57 -20.27 -5.17
C PHE A 294 -37.55 -20.32 -3.63
N GLY A 295 -38.07 -19.30 -2.93
CA GLY A 295 -37.84 -19.12 -1.48
C GLY A 295 -38.99 -19.45 -0.54
N GLY A 296 -40.11 -20.00 -1.00
CA GLY A 296 -41.33 -20.15 -0.18
C GLY A 296 -41.43 -21.41 0.67
N GLY A 297 -40.53 -22.38 0.49
CA GLY A 297 -40.66 -23.73 1.08
C GLY A 297 -40.05 -23.89 2.47
N ASP A 298 -38.88 -23.28 2.71
CA ASP A 298 -38.12 -23.55 3.94
C ASP A 298 -38.48 -22.57 5.07
N PRO A 299 -39.07 -23.06 6.18
CA PRO A 299 -39.42 -22.21 7.32
C PRO A 299 -38.19 -21.67 8.05
N PHE A 300 -37.02 -22.27 7.85
CA PHE A 300 -35.78 -21.90 8.51
C PHE A 300 -34.97 -20.85 7.75
N TRP A 301 -34.90 -20.93 6.41
CA TRP A 301 -33.97 -20.13 5.62
C TRP A 301 -34.62 -18.91 4.97
N ASP A 302 -34.49 -17.74 5.58
CA ASP A 302 -34.96 -16.46 5.01
C ASP A 302 -33.90 -15.84 4.10
N SER A 303 -34.31 -15.02 3.14
CA SER A 303 -33.40 -14.33 2.20
C SER A 303 -32.34 -13.50 2.93
N PHE A 304 -32.67 -12.84 4.04
CA PHE A 304 -31.68 -12.05 4.80
C PHE A 304 -30.55 -12.88 5.42
N LEU A 305 -30.68 -14.20 5.52
CA LEU A 305 -29.57 -15.04 5.97
C LEU A 305 -28.41 -15.04 4.98
N TRP A 306 -28.67 -14.83 3.68
CA TRP A 306 -27.61 -14.61 2.71
C TRP A 306 -26.82 -13.33 3.00
N CYS A 307 -27.49 -12.28 3.49
CA CYS A 307 -26.82 -11.07 3.96
C CYS A 307 -26.03 -11.32 5.25
N ALA A 308 -26.58 -12.08 6.20
CA ALA A 308 -25.87 -12.43 7.43
C ALA A 308 -24.61 -13.29 7.14
N LEU A 309 -24.73 -14.27 6.23
CA LEU A 309 -23.63 -15.08 5.75
C LEU A 309 -22.57 -14.23 5.04
N LEU A 310 -23.00 -13.32 4.17
CA LEU A 310 -22.12 -12.35 3.51
C LEU A 310 -21.29 -11.55 4.52
N PHE A 311 -21.93 -10.97 5.53
CA PHE A 311 -21.25 -10.17 6.54
C PHE A 311 -20.30 -11.01 7.40
N ASN A 312 -20.68 -12.24 7.77
CA ASN A 312 -19.81 -13.19 8.45
C ASN A 312 -18.57 -13.53 7.62
N MET A 313 -18.73 -13.83 6.33
CA MET A 313 -17.61 -14.10 5.42
C MET A 313 -16.73 -12.85 5.21
N SER A 314 -17.33 -11.66 5.16
CA SER A 314 -16.58 -10.41 5.08
C SER A 314 -15.76 -10.15 6.34
N GLN A 315 -16.32 -10.38 7.54
CA GLN A 315 -15.57 -10.25 8.79
C GLN A 315 -14.43 -11.27 8.85
N PHE A 316 -14.70 -12.52 8.46
CA PHE A 316 -13.72 -13.58 8.45
C PHE A 316 -12.53 -13.25 7.53
N THR A 317 -12.81 -12.91 6.27
CA THR A 317 -11.77 -12.59 5.28
C THR A 317 -11.03 -11.28 5.59
N SER A 318 -11.70 -10.28 6.16
CA SER A 318 -11.12 -8.95 6.37
C SER A 318 -10.39 -8.76 7.70
N VAL A 319 -10.79 -9.49 8.75
CA VAL A 319 -10.28 -9.29 10.12
C VAL A 319 -9.63 -10.57 10.64
N ILE A 320 -10.37 -11.69 10.64
CA ILE A 320 -9.92 -12.94 11.28
C ILE A 320 -8.75 -13.56 10.51
N LEU A 321 -8.83 -13.63 9.18
CA LEU A 321 -7.80 -14.25 8.35
C LEU A 321 -6.46 -13.50 8.40
N PRO A 322 -6.39 -12.15 8.27
CA PRO A 322 -5.16 -11.40 8.54
C PRO A 322 -4.63 -11.57 9.96
N LEU A 323 -5.51 -11.64 10.96
CA LEU A 323 -5.13 -11.85 12.36
C LEU A 323 -4.42 -13.20 12.54
N ILE A 324 -5.03 -14.29 12.04
CA ILE A 324 -4.45 -15.64 12.08
C ILE A 324 -3.11 -15.68 11.34
N ARG A 325 -3.03 -15.09 10.13
CA ARG A 325 -1.76 -15.03 9.38
C ARG A 325 -0.68 -14.30 10.15
N SER A 326 -1.02 -13.19 10.78
CA SER A 326 -0.05 -12.43 11.58
C SER A 326 0.48 -13.23 12.77
N TYR A 327 -0.37 -13.98 13.48
CA TYR A 327 0.09 -14.86 14.57
C TYR A 327 0.99 -15.98 14.06
N ARG A 328 0.56 -16.69 12.99
CA ARG A 328 1.37 -17.76 12.38
C ARG A 328 2.73 -17.26 11.88
N GLN A 329 2.78 -16.03 11.37
CA GLN A 329 4.03 -15.43 10.91
C GLN A 329 4.97 -15.04 12.05
N SER A 330 4.43 -14.58 13.19
CA SER A 330 5.24 -14.31 14.40
C SER A 330 5.82 -15.59 14.99
N ASP A 331 5.04 -16.67 15.06
CA ASP A 331 5.53 -17.95 15.61
C ASP A 331 6.59 -18.59 14.69
N ALA A 332 6.40 -18.48 13.37
CA ALA A 332 7.41 -18.92 12.40
C ALA A 332 8.71 -18.10 12.49
N PHE A 333 8.66 -16.88 13.03
CA PHE A 333 9.85 -16.06 13.23
C PHE A 333 10.61 -16.47 14.50
N THR A 334 9.91 -16.66 15.62
CA THR A 334 10.53 -17.01 16.91
C THR A 334 11.24 -18.36 16.86
N TRP A 335 10.72 -19.33 16.12
CA TRP A 335 11.31 -20.68 16.08
C TRP A 335 12.62 -20.77 15.27
N SER A 336 12.84 -19.91 14.27
CA SER A 336 14.05 -19.95 13.42
C SER A 336 15.28 -19.27 14.05
N ASP A 337 15.11 -18.51 15.13
CA ASP A 337 16.06 -17.47 15.53
C ASP A 337 17.30 -18.00 16.32
N ASN A 338 17.32 -19.24 16.84
CA ASN A 338 18.39 -19.66 17.75
C ASN A 338 19.61 -20.35 17.09
N SER A 339 19.43 -21.17 16.06
CA SER A 339 20.53 -21.89 15.40
C SER A 339 20.89 -21.34 14.02
N SER A 340 20.01 -20.55 13.39
CA SER A 340 20.21 -20.06 12.02
C SER A 340 20.64 -18.60 11.92
N ARG A 341 20.64 -17.82 13.01
CA ARG A 341 20.85 -16.36 12.98
C ARG A 341 22.21 -15.94 12.40
N ALA A 342 23.29 -16.61 12.78
CA ALA A 342 24.63 -16.28 12.29
C ALA A 342 24.76 -16.61 10.79
N ALA A 343 24.36 -17.83 10.39
CA ALA A 343 24.35 -18.26 9.00
C ALA A 343 23.41 -17.39 8.13
N SER A 344 22.29 -16.93 8.69
CA SER A 344 21.31 -16.08 8.00
C SER A 344 21.83 -14.65 7.79
N LYS A 345 22.61 -14.08 8.72
CA LYS A 345 23.25 -12.77 8.52
C LYS A 345 24.33 -12.83 7.43
N GLU A 346 25.13 -13.89 7.40
CA GLU A 346 26.11 -14.08 6.32
C GLU A 346 25.41 -14.19 4.95
N LEU A 347 24.36 -15.00 4.87
CA LEU A 347 23.53 -15.14 3.68
C LEU A 347 22.95 -13.80 3.22
N PHE A 348 22.51 -12.96 4.17
CA PHE A 348 22.02 -11.62 3.88
C PHE A 348 23.07 -10.76 3.19
N TYR A 349 24.28 -10.68 3.75
CA TYR A 349 25.37 -9.93 3.12
C TYR A 349 25.78 -10.52 1.76
N ARG A 350 25.73 -11.85 1.59
CA ARG A 350 25.95 -12.48 0.27
C ARG A 350 24.89 -12.07 -0.75
N VAL A 351 23.62 -12.00 -0.36
CA VAL A 351 22.52 -11.53 -1.22
C VAL A 351 22.68 -10.06 -1.59
N LEU A 352 23.08 -9.22 -0.64
CA LEU A 352 23.40 -7.82 -0.91
C LEU A 352 24.56 -7.73 -1.92
N ASN A 353 25.64 -8.49 -1.72
CA ASN A 353 26.81 -8.45 -2.61
C ASN A 353 26.55 -9.00 -4.02
N HIS A 354 25.55 -9.84 -4.21
CA HIS A 354 25.26 -10.44 -5.51
C HIS A 354 24.22 -9.60 -6.28
N PRO A 355 24.58 -8.95 -7.40
CA PRO A 355 23.74 -7.96 -8.06
C PRO A 355 22.38 -8.54 -8.50
N GLU A 356 22.35 -9.77 -9.01
CA GLU A 356 21.09 -10.39 -9.44
C GLU A 356 20.14 -10.73 -8.28
N LEU A 357 20.70 -11.14 -7.13
CA LEU A 357 19.90 -11.45 -5.94
C LEU A 357 19.42 -10.17 -5.28
N PHE A 358 20.25 -9.13 -5.29
CA PHE A 358 19.86 -7.80 -4.84
C PHE A 358 18.75 -7.20 -5.71
N GLU A 359 18.78 -7.36 -7.04
CA GLU A 359 17.67 -6.95 -7.92
C GLU A 359 16.37 -7.70 -7.59
N LYS A 360 16.43 -9.03 -7.36
CA LYS A 360 15.26 -9.79 -6.89
C LYS A 360 14.77 -9.28 -5.54
N LEU A 361 15.69 -8.95 -4.62
CA LEU A 361 15.36 -8.36 -3.32
C LEU A 361 14.70 -6.98 -3.49
N LYS A 362 15.15 -6.12 -4.41
CA LYS A 362 14.53 -4.81 -4.72
C LYS A 362 13.09 -4.97 -5.19
N VAL A 363 12.85 -5.88 -6.14
CA VAL A 363 11.49 -6.19 -6.63
C VAL A 363 10.61 -6.73 -5.49
N TYR A 364 11.18 -7.57 -4.63
CA TYR A 364 10.47 -8.11 -3.47
C TYR A 364 10.17 -7.04 -2.40
N SER A 365 11.11 -6.15 -2.09
CA SER A 365 10.90 -4.99 -1.20
C SER A 365 9.82 -4.08 -1.75
N ALA A 366 9.75 -3.88 -3.08
CA ALA A 366 8.68 -3.12 -3.71
C ALA A 366 7.31 -3.74 -3.51
N ALA A 367 7.21 -5.07 -3.60
CA ALA A 367 5.99 -5.82 -3.32
C ALA A 367 5.58 -5.79 -1.83
N ASN A 368 6.54 -5.54 -0.92
CA ASN A 368 6.30 -5.38 0.52
C ASN A 368 6.09 -3.92 0.95
N PHE A 369 5.96 -3.01 -0.01
CA PHE A 369 5.84 -1.57 0.22
C PHE A 369 7.02 -0.92 0.96
N CYS A 370 8.23 -1.45 0.79
CA CYS A 370 9.45 -0.97 1.45
C CYS A 370 10.58 -0.67 0.44
N THR A 371 10.24 -0.06 -0.71
CA THR A 371 11.22 0.28 -1.77
C THR A 371 12.33 1.22 -1.29
N GLU A 372 11.97 2.14 -0.41
CA GLU A 372 12.85 3.19 0.12
C GLU A 372 14.06 2.62 0.84
N ILE A 373 13.90 1.48 1.53
CA ILE A 373 14.98 0.79 2.25
C ILE A 373 16.05 0.31 1.27
N THR A 374 15.65 -0.32 0.16
CA THR A 374 16.61 -0.81 -0.83
C THR A 374 17.23 0.31 -1.66
N LEU A 375 16.45 1.35 -1.97
CA LEU A 375 16.95 2.53 -2.68
C LEU A 375 17.94 3.32 -1.83
N PHE A 376 17.71 3.42 -0.52
CA PHE A 376 18.65 4.03 0.42
C PHE A 376 20.01 3.33 0.38
N LEU A 377 20.03 1.99 0.41
CA LEU A 377 21.29 1.25 0.41
C LEU A 377 22.09 1.45 -0.88
N GLU A 378 21.41 1.46 -2.03
CA GLU A 378 22.04 1.70 -3.34
C GLU A 378 22.64 3.10 -3.43
N GLU A 379 21.88 4.13 -3.05
CA GLU A 379 22.35 5.53 -3.07
C GLU A 379 23.45 5.79 -2.02
N TYR A 380 23.37 5.15 -0.86
CA TYR A 380 24.41 5.26 0.17
C TYR A 380 25.74 4.68 -0.32
N GLN A 381 25.71 3.58 -1.07
CA GLN A 381 26.92 3.01 -1.67
C GLN A 381 27.54 3.94 -2.72
N VAL A 382 26.71 4.58 -3.55
CA VAL A 382 27.17 5.59 -4.51
C VAL A 382 27.80 6.76 -3.76
N LEU A 383 27.15 7.25 -2.70
CA LEU A 383 27.66 8.34 -1.86
C LEU A 383 29.03 8.00 -1.25
N LYS A 384 29.18 6.80 -0.68
CA LYS A 384 30.46 6.32 -0.12
C LYS A 384 31.54 6.13 -1.20
N ALA A 385 31.19 5.56 -2.35
CA ALA A 385 32.12 5.39 -3.46
C ALA A 385 32.64 6.73 -3.99
N ASN A 386 31.77 7.74 -4.12
CA ASN A 386 32.16 9.10 -4.50
C ASN A 386 33.09 9.74 -3.45
N THR A 387 32.79 9.51 -2.17
CA THR A 387 33.62 10.00 -1.07
C THR A 387 35.02 9.39 -1.11
N VAL A 388 35.13 8.06 -1.24
CA VAL A 388 36.43 7.36 -1.37
C VAL A 388 37.20 7.83 -2.60
N ARG A 389 36.52 7.97 -3.75
CA ARG A 389 37.13 8.46 -4.99
C ARG A 389 37.70 9.87 -4.82
N PHE A 390 36.97 10.77 -4.16
CA PHE A 390 37.42 12.14 -3.92
C PHE A 390 38.73 12.16 -3.11
N TYR A 391 38.81 11.37 -2.04
CA TYR A 391 40.03 11.31 -1.24
C TYR A 391 41.20 10.62 -1.96
N ASN A 392 40.93 9.61 -2.79
CA ASN A 392 41.98 8.92 -3.56
C ASN A 392 42.56 9.80 -4.70
N ILE A 393 41.78 10.75 -5.24
CA ILE A 393 42.27 11.75 -6.21
C ILE A 393 43.08 12.85 -5.51
N GLY A 394 42.89 13.01 -4.20
CA GLY A 394 43.48 14.05 -3.37
C GLY A 394 44.93 13.86 -2.95
N GLU A 395 45.63 12.84 -3.44
CA GLU A 395 47.10 12.88 -3.57
C GLU A 395 47.45 13.28 -5.02
N PRO A 396 47.31 14.56 -5.44
CA PRO A 396 48.26 15.04 -6.42
C PRO A 396 49.61 14.88 -5.74
N GLY A 397 50.54 14.17 -6.38
CA GLY A 397 51.94 14.23 -6.01
C GLY A 397 52.32 15.70 -5.91
N PHE A 398 52.30 16.22 -4.69
CA PHE A 398 53.15 17.30 -4.26
C PHE A 398 54.52 16.65 -4.08
N ASP A 399 55.01 16.05 -5.17
CA ASP A 399 56.41 15.79 -5.35
C ASP A 399 57.00 17.17 -5.56
N ASP A 400 57.32 17.79 -4.43
CA ASP A 400 58.49 18.65 -4.31
C ASP A 400 59.67 17.98 -5.04
N ASP A 401 60.55 18.80 -5.61
CA ASP A 401 61.81 18.42 -6.28
C ASP A 401 61.74 18.03 -7.77
N ALA A 402 61.15 18.89 -8.60
CA ALA A 402 61.93 19.38 -9.74
C ALA A 402 62.89 20.45 -9.21
N GLY A 403 63.97 20.00 -8.54
CA GLY A 403 65.08 20.86 -8.21
C GLY A 403 65.57 21.55 -9.49
N PRO A 404 65.94 22.84 -9.44
CA PRO A 404 66.62 23.45 -10.56
C PRO A 404 67.92 22.68 -10.79
N GLU A 405 68.01 21.94 -11.90
CA GLU A 405 69.31 21.55 -12.42
C GLU A 405 70.02 22.86 -12.79
N ASP A 406 71.00 23.20 -11.95
CA ASP A 406 72.04 24.18 -12.23
C ASP A 406 72.79 23.75 -13.50
N ASP A 407 72.32 24.19 -14.67
CA ASP A 407 73.12 24.23 -15.89
C ASP A 407 73.82 25.59 -15.99
N ASP A 408 74.98 25.66 -15.36
CA ASP A 408 76.06 26.59 -15.71
C ASP A 408 76.48 26.33 -17.17
N GLN A 409 76.19 27.26 -18.10
CA GLN A 409 77.00 27.42 -19.31
C GLN A 409 76.88 28.82 -19.96
N ASP A 410 77.87 29.65 -19.62
CA ASP A 410 78.56 30.68 -20.41
C ASP A 410 77.97 31.08 -21.79
N ILE A 411 77.40 32.28 -21.91
CA ILE A 411 77.56 33.13 -23.12
C ILE A 411 77.67 34.61 -22.73
N ALA A 412 78.84 35.18 -22.99
CA ALA A 412 79.16 36.59 -22.95
C ALA A 412 78.46 37.40 -24.06
N GLY A 413 78.15 38.67 -23.80
CA GLY A 413 78.03 39.65 -24.89
C GLY A 413 77.04 40.81 -24.73
N HIS A 414 77.57 41.94 -24.24
CA HIS A 414 77.37 43.31 -24.72
C HIS A 414 76.00 44.00 -24.93
N HIS A 415 75.96 45.21 -24.33
CA HIS A 415 75.42 46.48 -24.82
C HIS A 415 73.90 46.75 -24.83
N GLY A 416 73.47 47.59 -23.88
CA GLY A 416 73.29 49.03 -24.18
C GLY A 416 71.87 49.55 -24.34
N GLY A 417 71.51 50.54 -23.52
CA GLY A 417 70.59 51.63 -23.88
C GLY A 417 69.22 51.64 -23.19
N ASN A 418 69.04 52.59 -22.24
CA ASN A 418 68.09 53.72 -22.30
C ASN A 418 66.68 53.46 -22.87
N ASP A 419 65.53 53.85 -22.30
CA ASP A 419 65.17 55.01 -21.47
C ASP A 419 63.77 54.80 -20.84
N SER A 420 63.53 55.40 -19.65
CA SER A 420 62.29 56.12 -19.21
C SER A 420 60.92 55.40 -19.24
N MET A 421 59.93 55.60 -18.36
CA MET A 421 59.59 56.70 -17.45
C MET A 421 58.40 56.25 -16.56
N ASN A 422 58.34 56.81 -15.33
CA ASN A 422 57.13 57.11 -14.52
C ASN A 422 56.24 55.95 -14.00
N SER A 423 55.67 55.97 -12.78
CA SER A 423 55.58 57.00 -11.74
C SER A 423 55.00 56.41 -10.44
N SER A 424 55.35 57.07 -9.33
CA SER A 424 54.58 57.28 -8.10
C SER A 424 54.33 56.13 -7.09
N SER A 425 55.23 56.08 -6.11
CA SER A 425 54.97 55.83 -4.67
C SER A 425 54.02 56.90 -4.06
N PRO A 426 53.55 56.86 -2.78
CA PRO A 426 54.40 56.72 -1.60
C PRO A 426 53.90 55.85 -0.41
N ASN A 427 54.91 55.41 0.33
CA ASN A 427 54.92 54.88 1.70
C ASN A 427 54.33 55.86 2.73
N LEU A 428 53.86 55.35 3.89
CA LEU A 428 54.49 55.64 5.20
C LEU A 428 53.91 54.82 6.39
N ALA A 429 54.83 54.22 7.14
CA ALA A 429 54.95 54.11 8.61
C ALA A 429 53.84 53.49 9.50
N THR A 430 54.15 52.29 10.00
CA THR A 430 54.43 51.94 11.43
C THR A 430 53.90 52.86 12.54
N VAL A 431 53.06 52.33 13.46
CA VAL A 431 53.13 52.48 14.94
C VAL A 431 52.24 51.42 15.65
N GLY A 432 52.85 50.53 16.43
CA GLY A 432 52.61 50.30 17.87
C GLY A 432 51.29 49.73 18.43
N ASN A 433 51.42 48.56 19.07
CA ASN A 433 50.96 48.19 20.43
C ASN A 433 49.45 48.15 20.75
N ASN A 434 48.91 46.96 21.08
CA ASN A 434 48.85 46.48 22.48
C ASN A 434 48.17 45.11 22.63
N THR A 435 48.81 44.30 23.47
CA THR A 435 48.38 43.06 24.12
C THR A 435 47.33 43.30 25.22
N SER A 436 46.40 42.34 25.39
CA SER A 436 46.17 41.70 26.71
C SER A 436 45.20 40.52 26.61
N ALA A 437 45.70 39.36 27.03
CA ALA A 437 44.90 38.29 27.62
C ALA A 437 44.34 38.76 28.98
N TRP A 438 43.35 38.04 29.54
CA TRP A 438 43.40 37.44 30.89
C TRP A 438 42.09 36.69 31.19
N VAL A 439 42.19 35.85 32.21
CA VAL A 439 41.48 34.60 32.47
C VAL A 439 40.66 34.71 33.77
N ALA A 440 39.55 33.95 33.82
CA ALA A 440 38.87 33.30 34.95
C ALA A 440 38.19 34.09 36.11
N ALA A 441 36.96 33.61 36.40
CA ALA A 441 36.40 33.15 37.70
C ALA A 441 36.29 34.16 38.88
N ALA A 442 35.34 34.14 39.81
CA ALA A 442 34.23 33.28 40.23
C ALA A 442 33.31 34.07 41.22
N ALA A 443 32.12 33.52 41.52
CA ALA A 443 31.40 33.58 42.82
C ALA A 443 30.87 34.98 43.30
N THR A 444 29.75 35.20 44.00
CA THR A 444 28.71 34.42 44.72
C THR A 444 27.66 35.42 45.27
N ALA A 445 26.41 34.97 45.51
CA ALA A 445 25.42 35.42 46.53
C ALA A 445 24.89 36.88 46.45
N ASP A 446 23.66 37.30 46.77
CA ASP A 446 22.41 36.84 47.39
C ASP A 446 21.28 37.70 46.73
N GLY A 447 20.03 37.26 46.50
CA GLY A 447 18.99 37.02 47.50
C GLY A 447 17.76 37.94 47.24
N VAL A 448 16.57 37.49 47.66
CA VAL A 448 15.27 38.19 47.77
C VAL A 448 14.21 37.90 46.68
N SER A 449 13.21 37.11 47.11
CA SER A 449 11.87 36.87 46.53
C SER A 449 10.87 37.95 47.06
N PRO A 450 9.63 38.16 46.53
CA PRO A 450 8.54 37.18 46.73
C PRO A 450 7.37 37.13 45.69
N ALA A 451 6.60 36.02 45.75
CA ALA A 451 5.13 35.85 45.54
C ALA A 451 4.56 36.04 44.10
N ALA A 452 3.52 35.36 43.58
CA ALA A 452 2.51 34.45 44.13
C ALA A 452 1.83 33.60 42.99
N HIS A 453 1.24 32.47 43.41
CA HIS A 453 0.04 31.77 42.90
C HIS A 453 -0.11 31.26 41.45
N GLY A 454 -0.42 29.94 41.36
CA GLY A 454 -1.63 29.50 40.65
C GLY A 454 -1.54 28.29 39.70
N GLU A 455 -1.56 27.08 40.25
CA GLU A 455 -2.49 25.98 39.86
C GLU A 455 -2.60 25.54 38.37
N LYS A 456 -2.04 24.37 38.00
CA LYS A 456 -2.78 23.08 37.93
C LYS A 456 -1.98 21.98 37.20
N ASP A 457 -2.07 20.83 37.84
CA ASP A 457 -1.41 19.55 37.61
C ASP A 457 -1.83 18.76 36.36
N ALA A 458 -0.99 17.74 36.13
CA ALA A 458 -1.33 16.34 35.86
C ALA A 458 -1.10 15.86 34.41
N LEU A 459 -0.44 14.75 34.13
CA LEU A 459 0.34 13.79 34.92
C LEU A 459 0.99 12.85 33.87
N ARG A 460 2.30 12.60 33.91
CA ARG A 460 2.94 11.50 33.15
C ARG A 460 3.81 10.71 34.12
N ILE A 461 3.32 9.54 34.52
CA ILE A 461 3.99 8.62 35.45
C ILE A 461 5.14 7.94 34.72
N HIS A 462 6.35 8.15 35.24
CA HIS A 462 7.51 7.28 35.07
C HIS A 462 7.38 6.08 36.01
N LEU A 463 7.65 4.87 35.51
CA LEU A 463 8.05 3.74 36.35
C LEU A 463 9.35 3.17 35.79
N ASN A 464 10.40 3.31 36.58
CA ASN A 464 11.63 2.54 36.49
C ASN A 464 12.02 2.16 37.93
N ASN A 465 12.30 0.86 38.14
CA ASN A 465 13.36 0.27 38.97
C ASN A 465 12.92 -0.98 39.75
N SER A 466 13.49 -2.12 39.34
CA SER A 466 14.50 -2.87 40.09
C SER A 466 14.42 -2.83 41.63
N ILE A 467 14.07 -3.97 42.24
CA ILE A 467 14.55 -4.37 43.57
C ILE A 467 14.83 -5.88 43.57
N SER A 468 16.08 -6.24 43.85
CA SER A 468 16.55 -7.56 44.26
C SER A 468 16.06 -7.91 45.67
N GLY A 469 15.82 -9.19 45.94
CA GLY A 469 15.61 -9.69 47.29
C GLY A 469 15.66 -11.22 47.35
N ASP A 470 16.82 -11.75 47.74
CA ASP A 470 16.96 -13.06 48.37
C ASP A 470 16.20 -13.08 49.71
N ILE A 471 15.57 -14.21 50.05
CA ILE A 471 15.58 -14.82 51.40
C ILE A 471 15.01 -16.25 51.31
N ALA A 472 15.69 -17.13 52.03
CA ALA A 472 15.54 -18.57 52.10
C ALA A 472 14.28 -19.08 52.83
N GLY A 473 13.83 -20.27 52.41
CA GLY A 473 13.70 -21.45 53.27
C GLY A 473 12.47 -21.58 54.20
N ALA A 474 11.61 -22.56 53.93
CA ALA A 474 11.28 -23.67 54.83
C ALA A 474 10.15 -24.57 54.29
N GLY A 475 10.51 -25.81 53.94
CA GLY A 475 9.86 -27.06 54.39
C GLY A 475 8.41 -27.44 53.98
N GLY A 476 8.29 -28.58 53.29
CA GLY A 476 7.33 -29.63 53.75
C GLY A 476 6.40 -30.32 52.74
N ARG A 477 6.92 -31.36 52.05
CA ARG A 477 6.34 -32.71 51.76
C ARG A 477 4.91 -32.89 51.17
N GLN A 478 4.84 -33.51 49.97
CA GLN A 478 4.28 -34.84 49.59
C GLN A 478 4.05 -34.85 48.06
N ALA A 479 4.78 -35.58 47.20
CA ALA A 479 4.83 -37.03 46.93
C ALA A 479 3.70 -37.58 46.02
N GLU A 480 3.97 -37.69 44.70
CA GLU A 480 3.41 -38.61 43.69
C GLU A 480 4.16 -38.27 42.36
N VAL A 481 5.11 -39.05 41.79
CA VAL A 481 5.10 -40.41 41.20
C VAL A 481 4.12 -40.58 40.04
N GLU A 482 4.62 -40.44 38.80
CA GLU A 482 4.35 -41.24 37.58
C GLU A 482 4.89 -40.46 36.35
N SER A 483 6.10 -40.75 35.89
CA SER A 483 6.42 -41.68 34.78
C SER A 483 5.87 -41.28 33.40
N ASN A 484 6.78 -40.73 32.61
CA ASN A 484 6.83 -40.72 31.14
C ASN A 484 6.45 -42.12 30.57
N PRO A 485 5.73 -42.22 29.44
CA PRO A 485 6.43 -42.37 28.16
C PRO A 485 5.65 -41.87 26.91
N ASP A 486 6.37 -41.54 25.83
CA ASP A 486 6.38 -42.36 24.60
C ASP A 486 7.04 -41.63 23.41
N THR A 487 8.15 -42.21 22.99
CA THR A 487 8.85 -42.01 21.72
C THR A 487 8.74 -43.33 20.98
N ILE A 488 8.06 -43.38 19.84
CA ILE A 488 8.04 -44.59 18.99
C ILE A 488 8.90 -44.32 17.76
N ILE A 489 10.07 -44.94 17.78
CA ILE A 489 10.89 -45.31 16.63
C ILE A 489 10.36 -46.67 16.14
N LEU A 490 10.17 -46.84 14.83
CA LEU A 490 10.08 -48.15 14.21
C LEU A 490 11.10 -48.22 13.07
N ALA A 491 12.06 -49.12 13.23
CA ALA A 491 12.93 -49.64 12.18
C ALA A 491 12.96 -51.18 12.28
N ASP A 492 12.89 -51.78 11.09
CA ASP A 492 13.33 -53.12 10.65
C ASP A 492 12.68 -54.42 11.13
N GLY A 493 12.49 -55.34 10.16
CA GLY A 493 12.52 -56.78 10.43
C GLY A 493 11.74 -57.74 9.53
N ASP A 494 12.10 -57.82 8.24
CA ASP A 494 12.31 -59.06 7.47
C ASP A 494 11.20 -59.97 6.86
N SER A 495 11.47 -60.31 5.58
CA SER A 495 11.27 -61.59 4.86
C SER A 495 9.86 -61.95 4.36
N ALA A 496 9.60 -62.42 3.12
CA ALA A 496 10.42 -62.83 1.97
C ALA A 496 9.50 -63.05 0.73
N SER A 497 10.13 -63.29 -0.43
CA SER A 497 9.61 -63.64 -1.77
C SER A 497 9.19 -62.45 -2.65
N GLY A 498 9.73 -62.20 -3.85
CA GLY A 498 10.59 -62.98 -4.73
C GLY A 498 9.93 -63.10 -6.11
N ALA A 499 10.31 -62.24 -7.05
CA ALA A 499 10.17 -62.30 -8.54
C ALA A 499 10.18 -60.84 -9.07
N ASP A 500 11.30 -60.24 -9.47
CA ASP A 500 12.17 -60.49 -10.62
C ASP A 500 11.61 -59.92 -11.95
N LEU A 501 12.51 -59.24 -12.69
CA LEU A 501 12.40 -58.60 -14.02
C LEU A 501 11.63 -57.26 -14.08
N GLY A 502 12.13 -56.14 -14.61
CA GLY A 502 13.28 -55.89 -15.48
C GLY A 502 12.86 -55.05 -16.70
N ARG A 503 13.59 -53.96 -16.99
CA ARG A 503 13.64 -53.14 -18.24
C ARG A 503 12.45 -52.22 -18.57
N GLN A 504 12.67 -50.91 -18.64
CA GLN A 504 13.30 -50.08 -19.70
C GLN A 504 12.35 -49.67 -20.84
N CYS A 505 12.25 -48.34 -20.95
CA CYS A 505 12.34 -47.52 -22.16
C CYS A 505 11.22 -47.56 -23.23
N ALA A 506 10.73 -46.34 -23.44
CA ALA A 506 10.56 -45.68 -24.74
C ALA A 506 9.28 -45.96 -25.56
N GLY A 507 8.84 -44.89 -26.22
CA GLY A 507 8.23 -45.01 -27.54
C GLY A 507 6.76 -44.63 -27.63
N SER A 508 6.52 -43.32 -27.69
CA SER A 508 6.10 -42.66 -28.93
C SER A 508 4.96 -43.26 -29.78
N THR A 509 4.13 -42.30 -30.24
CA THR A 509 3.45 -42.18 -31.54
C THR A 509 2.03 -42.73 -31.77
N HIS A 510 1.17 -41.74 -32.03
CA HIS A 510 0.20 -41.59 -33.12
C HIS A 510 -0.94 -42.59 -33.34
N GLY A 511 -2.12 -41.99 -33.55
CA GLY A 511 -2.90 -42.26 -34.76
C GLY A 511 -4.33 -42.68 -34.52
N GLU A 512 -5.27 -41.73 -34.70
CA GLU A 512 -6.44 -41.84 -35.60
C GLU A 512 -6.89 -43.27 -35.98
N GLU A 513 -8.15 -43.70 -35.87
CA GLU A 513 -9.30 -43.23 -36.64
C GLU A 513 -10.46 -44.23 -36.47
N GLN A 514 -11.68 -43.70 -36.62
CA GLN A 514 -12.88 -44.29 -37.21
C GLN A 514 -13.66 -45.48 -36.59
N ARG A 515 -14.93 -45.13 -36.28
CA ARG A 515 -16.22 -45.74 -36.70
C ARG A 515 -16.56 -47.20 -36.35
N GLY A 516 -17.75 -47.33 -35.74
CA GLY A 516 -18.65 -48.49 -35.87
C GLY A 516 -19.59 -48.57 -34.66
N SER A 517 -20.77 -47.93 -34.65
CA SER A 517 -22.08 -48.53 -35.01
C SER A 517 -22.26 -50.00 -34.58
N GLY A 518 -23.17 -50.24 -33.63
CA GLY A 518 -23.62 -51.58 -33.26
C GLY A 518 -24.70 -51.54 -32.17
N ASP A 519 -25.95 -51.66 -32.61
CA ASP A 519 -27.15 -51.89 -31.81
C ASP A 519 -27.06 -53.13 -30.89
N GLN A 520 -27.74 -53.04 -29.74
CA GLN A 520 -28.51 -54.11 -29.09
C GLN A 520 -29.20 -53.48 -27.86
N SER A 521 -30.49 -53.15 -27.86
CA SER A 521 -31.69 -53.99 -27.88
C SER A 521 -31.70 -55.09 -26.80
N SER A 522 -32.27 -54.77 -25.64
CA SER A 522 -33.00 -55.75 -24.84
C SER A 522 -34.10 -55.03 -24.04
N SER A 523 -35.27 -55.04 -24.68
CA SER A 523 -36.61 -54.91 -24.11
C SER A 523 -36.87 -55.92 -22.99
N VAL A 524 -37.68 -55.55 -22.00
CA VAL A 524 -38.90 -56.29 -21.55
C VAL A 524 -39.71 -55.37 -20.62
N PRO A 525 -41.06 -55.50 -20.60
CA PRO A 525 -41.97 -54.37 -20.42
C PRO A 525 -42.96 -54.51 -19.24
N LEU A 526 -43.94 -53.58 -19.20
CA LEU A 526 -45.26 -53.64 -18.54
C LEU A 526 -45.26 -53.35 -17.02
N ARG A 527 -46.18 -52.60 -16.39
CA ARG A 527 -47.45 -51.93 -16.77
C ARG A 527 -48.01 -51.24 -15.49
N GLY A 528 -48.79 -50.17 -15.65
CA GLY A 528 -49.74 -49.68 -14.63
C GLY A 528 -49.56 -48.19 -14.30
N ASP A 529 -50.17 -47.28 -15.07
CA ASP A 529 -51.46 -46.62 -14.78
C ASP A 529 -51.26 -45.35 -13.92
N ALA A 530 -51.20 -44.16 -14.53
CA ALA A 530 -52.34 -43.29 -14.88
C ALA A 530 -52.99 -42.59 -13.66
N MET A 531 -52.59 -41.34 -13.41
CA MET A 531 -53.51 -40.28 -12.93
C MET A 531 -52.99 -38.90 -13.35
N LEU A 532 -53.57 -38.38 -14.43
CA LEU A 532 -53.52 -36.99 -14.84
C LEU A 532 -54.58 -36.22 -14.03
N ALA A 533 -54.13 -35.32 -13.14
CA ALA A 533 -55.00 -34.33 -12.51
C ALA A 533 -54.65 -32.94 -13.04
N SER A 534 -55.49 -32.48 -13.97
CA SER A 534 -55.56 -31.10 -14.45
C SER A 534 -55.99 -30.16 -13.32
N TYR A 535 -55.12 -29.24 -12.91
CA TYR A 535 -55.49 -28.14 -12.01
C TYR A 535 -55.93 -26.92 -12.83
N SER A 536 -57.25 -26.74 -12.92
CA SER A 536 -57.92 -25.53 -13.40
C SER A 536 -57.99 -24.51 -12.26
N MET A 537 -57.23 -23.41 -12.35
CA MET A 537 -57.35 -22.29 -11.42
C MET A 537 -58.69 -21.56 -11.63
N ARG A 538 -59.52 -21.58 -10.60
CA ARG A 538 -60.80 -20.87 -10.52
C ARG A 538 -60.56 -19.57 -9.75
N THR A 539 -60.60 -18.44 -10.45
CA THR A 539 -60.62 -17.10 -9.85
C THR A 539 -61.99 -16.86 -9.21
N THR A 540 -62.02 -16.68 -7.89
CA THR A 540 -63.21 -16.21 -7.17
C THR A 540 -63.17 -14.70 -7.07
N ASP A 541 -64.01 -14.04 -7.86
CA ASP A 541 -64.36 -12.62 -7.71
C ASP A 541 -65.27 -12.45 -6.50
N THR A 542 -64.84 -11.66 -5.52
CA THR A 542 -65.73 -11.08 -4.50
C THR A 542 -65.94 -9.60 -4.81
N VAL A 543 -67.16 -9.31 -5.28
CA VAL A 543 -67.74 -8.00 -5.50
C VAL A 543 -68.04 -7.34 -4.14
N ALA A 544 -67.49 -6.14 -3.91
CA ALA A 544 -67.99 -5.22 -2.89
C ALA A 544 -68.10 -3.82 -3.51
N ALA A 545 -69.27 -3.21 -3.32
CA ALA A 545 -69.76 -2.05 -4.03
C ALA A 545 -69.46 -0.72 -3.31
N GLY A 546 -68.91 0.25 -4.07
CA GLY A 546 -69.17 1.70 -4.02
C GLY A 546 -68.70 2.54 -2.81
N PRO A 547 -68.74 3.90 -2.88
CA PRO A 547 -69.26 4.75 -3.95
C PRO A 547 -68.27 5.81 -4.53
N LYS A 548 -68.78 6.53 -5.53
CA LYS A 548 -68.14 7.36 -6.56
C LYS A 548 -67.82 8.82 -6.13
N SER A 549 -66.63 9.31 -6.53
CA SER A 549 -66.24 10.63 -7.14
C SER A 549 -66.69 11.97 -6.51
N PRO A 550 -66.30 13.17 -7.02
CA PRO A 550 -65.28 13.55 -8.04
C PRO A 550 -64.28 14.63 -7.51
N ALA A 551 -63.16 14.95 -8.17
CA ALA A 551 -63.10 16.02 -9.17
C ALA A 551 -61.72 16.18 -9.82
N ARG A 552 -61.81 16.56 -11.10
CA ARG A 552 -60.82 17.06 -12.08
C ARG A 552 -59.96 18.22 -11.57
N ALA A 553 -58.69 18.26 -12.00
CA ALA A 553 -58.06 19.49 -12.49
C ALA A 553 -56.91 19.19 -13.48
N HIS A 554 -56.83 20.04 -14.50
CA HIS A 554 -56.01 19.98 -15.70
C HIS A 554 -54.61 20.61 -15.54
N LEU A 555 -53.72 20.33 -16.53
CA LEU A 555 -52.55 21.11 -16.99
C LEU A 555 -51.31 21.08 -16.05
N ALA A 556 -50.06 20.99 -16.49
CA ALA A 556 -49.45 21.45 -17.74
C ALA A 556 -48.15 20.69 -18.07
N ASN A 557 -47.85 20.61 -19.37
CA ASN A 557 -46.51 20.45 -19.95
C ASN A 557 -45.58 21.57 -19.46
N SER A 558 -44.33 21.25 -19.09
CA SER A 558 -43.22 22.18 -19.30
C SER A 558 -41.88 21.44 -19.46
N ARG A 559 -41.04 22.08 -20.26
CA ARG A 559 -39.84 21.59 -20.92
C ARG A 559 -38.68 21.43 -19.94
N PHE A 560 -37.92 20.36 -20.12
CA PHE A 560 -36.54 20.23 -19.63
C PHE A 560 -35.64 21.16 -20.44
N GLY A 561 -35.00 22.12 -19.76
CA GLY A 561 -34.02 23.02 -20.36
C GLY A 561 -33.28 23.83 -19.30
N GLY A 562 -32.03 23.41 -19.06
CA GLY A 562 -30.87 24.18 -18.56
C GLY A 562 -31.05 25.27 -17.49
N ILE A 563 -30.30 25.13 -16.38
CA ILE A 563 -29.39 26.14 -15.83
C ILE A 563 -28.57 25.44 -14.73
N MET A 564 -27.28 25.23 -14.98
CA MET A 564 -26.29 24.89 -13.95
C MET A 564 -25.18 25.94 -14.06
N ARG A 565 -25.24 26.96 -13.20
CA ARG A 565 -24.13 27.85 -12.83
C ARG A 565 -24.54 28.65 -11.61
N VAL A 566 -23.54 29.01 -10.82
CA VAL A 566 -23.58 29.79 -9.58
C VAL A 566 -23.80 28.94 -8.32
N LEU A 567 -22.71 28.51 -7.71
CA LEU A 567 -22.41 28.90 -6.34
C LEU A 567 -20.90 29.12 -6.22
N GLY A 568 -20.57 30.31 -5.75
CA GLY A 568 -19.24 30.87 -5.70
C GLY A 568 -18.55 30.62 -4.37
N ARG A 569 -17.24 30.84 -4.43
CA ARG A 569 -16.35 31.15 -3.32
C ARG A 569 -17.00 32.12 -2.33
N GLY A 570 -16.95 31.77 -1.05
CA GLY A 570 -17.19 32.67 0.08
C GLY A 570 -16.25 32.31 1.21
N ARG A 571 -15.07 32.94 1.22
CA ARG A 571 -14.10 32.94 2.31
C ARG A 571 -14.55 34.03 3.29
N ALA A 572 -14.81 33.70 4.55
CA ALA A 572 -15.04 34.69 5.60
C ALA A 572 -14.08 34.41 6.76
N SER A 573 -13.07 35.27 6.85
CA SER A 573 -12.23 35.47 8.03
C SER A 573 -12.88 36.62 8.81
N ALA A 574 -13.18 36.41 10.09
CA ALA A 574 -13.69 37.45 10.97
C ALA A 574 -12.55 38.07 11.78
N TYR A 575 -12.66 39.38 11.94
CA TYR A 575 -11.78 40.37 12.53
C TYR A 575 -11.47 40.17 14.02
N HIS A 576 -10.28 40.63 14.43
CA HIS A 576 -10.11 41.39 15.67
C HIS A 576 -9.18 42.61 15.42
N LYS A 577 -9.83 43.77 15.43
CA LYS A 577 -9.45 45.14 15.86
C LYS A 577 -7.99 45.64 15.72
N SER A 578 -7.85 46.73 14.95
CA SER A 578 -6.71 47.65 14.90
C SER A 578 -6.76 48.72 15.99
N GLU A 579 -5.61 49.27 16.36
CA GLU A 579 -5.45 50.65 16.81
C GLU A 579 -4.11 51.20 16.28
N ASP A 580 -4.15 52.49 15.94
CA ASP A 580 -3.07 53.47 15.76
C ASP A 580 -2.33 53.60 14.40
N ALA A 581 -2.95 54.42 13.55
CA ALA A 581 -2.56 55.79 13.19
C ALA A 581 -1.19 56.12 12.54
N ASP A 582 -1.36 56.86 11.44
CA ASP A 582 -0.57 57.98 10.91
C ASP A 582 0.70 57.75 10.06
N GLY A 583 0.71 58.48 8.93
CA GLY A 583 1.92 58.84 8.19
C GLY A 583 1.88 58.59 6.68
N GLY A 584 1.02 59.31 5.96
CA GLY A 584 1.10 59.38 4.49
C GLY A 584 2.23 60.29 4.02
N ILE A 585 2.99 59.86 3.00
CA ILE A 585 3.69 60.73 2.05
C ILE A 585 3.61 60.07 0.67
N ASP A 586 2.93 60.78 -0.24
CA ASP A 586 2.96 60.54 -1.68
C ASP A 586 4.31 60.98 -2.28
N MET A 587 4.89 60.17 -3.16
CA MET A 587 5.71 60.67 -4.28
C MET A 587 5.65 59.73 -5.50
N ALA A 588 4.98 60.24 -6.53
CA ALA A 588 5.44 60.37 -7.92
C ALA A 588 6.13 59.18 -8.63
N SER A 589 5.37 58.63 -9.59
CA SER A 589 5.73 58.43 -11.00
C SER A 589 7.21 58.35 -11.39
N ASN A 590 7.65 57.21 -11.95
CA ASN A 590 8.22 57.21 -13.30
C ASN A 590 8.32 55.80 -13.93
N ALA A 591 8.29 55.80 -15.25
CA ALA A 591 8.25 54.66 -16.17
C ALA A 591 9.48 53.73 -16.13
N GLY A 592 9.28 52.47 -16.53
CA GLY A 592 10.39 51.52 -16.75
C GLY A 592 9.98 50.22 -17.45
N ASN A 593 10.16 50.20 -18.76
CA ASN A 593 10.35 49.07 -19.70
C ASN A 593 10.22 47.63 -19.17
N THR A 594 9.27 46.88 -19.74
CA THR A 594 9.21 45.41 -19.65
C THR A 594 9.96 44.79 -20.82
N TYR A 595 11.18 44.27 -20.56
CA TYR A 595 11.93 43.42 -21.47
C TYR A 595 11.43 41.96 -21.41
N LYS A 596 11.46 41.31 -22.57
CA LYS A 596 11.16 39.89 -22.85
C LYS A 596 11.98 38.92 -21.99
N GLY A 597 11.41 37.73 -21.76
CA GLY A 597 12.21 36.50 -21.60
C GLY A 597 11.43 35.30 -21.07
N SER A 598 11.04 34.37 -21.94
CA SER A 598 11.22 32.92 -21.72
C SER A 598 10.57 32.10 -22.85
N ASN A 599 11.40 31.67 -23.79
CA ASN A 599 11.15 30.46 -24.57
C ASN A 599 11.58 29.27 -23.72
N GLN A 600 10.65 28.40 -23.31
CA GLN A 600 10.97 27.04 -22.90
C GLN A 600 10.43 26.09 -23.98
N ALA A 601 11.35 25.61 -24.82
CA ALA A 601 11.09 24.51 -25.73
C ALA A 601 11.16 23.20 -24.93
N ALA A 602 10.03 22.53 -24.77
CA ALA A 602 9.95 21.20 -24.19
C ALA A 602 10.36 20.16 -25.24
N LEU A 603 11.48 19.48 -25.00
CA LEU A 603 11.96 18.36 -25.80
C LEU A 603 11.19 17.09 -25.40
N ALA A 604 10.24 16.67 -26.24
CA ALA A 604 9.54 15.40 -26.10
C ALA A 604 10.19 14.36 -27.03
N ILE A 605 11.00 13.45 -26.48
CA ILE A 605 11.52 12.30 -27.22
C ILE A 605 10.58 11.12 -26.99
N GLY A 606 9.94 10.68 -28.08
CA GLY A 606 9.05 9.52 -28.11
C GLY A 606 9.82 8.20 -28.09
N ALA A 607 9.35 7.27 -27.28
CA ALA A 607 9.81 5.88 -27.27
C ALA A 607 9.28 5.15 -28.52
N ALA A 608 10.19 4.78 -29.43
CA ALA A 608 9.88 3.91 -30.56
C ALA A 608 9.92 2.43 -30.14
N ALA A 609 9.03 1.66 -30.74
CA ALA A 609 8.88 0.22 -30.55
C ALA A 609 10.11 -0.55 -31.03
N ILE A 610 10.48 -1.59 -30.27
CA ILE A 610 11.50 -2.57 -30.63
C ILE A 610 10.90 -3.47 -31.71
N GLY A 611 11.22 -3.14 -32.97
CA GLY A 611 11.06 -4.02 -34.13
C GLY A 611 12.40 -4.70 -34.44
N ASN A 612 12.34 -5.96 -34.86
CA ASN A 612 13.47 -6.82 -35.20
C ASN A 612 14.46 -6.15 -36.16
N LEU A 613 15.75 -6.16 -35.79
CA LEU A 613 16.85 -5.70 -36.63
C LEU A 613 17.09 -6.69 -37.80
N PRO A 614 17.31 -6.20 -39.03
CA PRO A 614 17.77 -7.04 -40.14
C PRO A 614 19.29 -7.27 -40.04
N GLN A 615 19.71 -8.54 -40.08
CA GLN A 615 21.11 -8.91 -40.29
C GLN A 615 21.53 -8.51 -41.72
N ARG A 616 22.52 -7.61 -41.83
CA ARG A 616 23.14 -7.25 -43.12
C ARG A 616 24.37 -8.15 -43.32
N ARG A 617 24.28 -9.13 -44.22
CA ARG A 617 25.41 -9.91 -44.74
C ARG A 617 26.04 -9.18 -45.93
N ASN A 618 27.37 -9.15 -46.01
CA ASN A 618 28.06 -8.75 -47.24
C ASN A 618 28.04 -9.87 -48.29
N SER A 619 28.22 -9.49 -49.56
CA SER A 619 28.08 -10.32 -50.77
C SER A 619 29.09 -11.46 -50.95
N ARG A 620 29.88 -11.79 -49.92
CA ARG A 620 30.78 -12.95 -49.90
C ARG A 620 30.60 -13.92 -48.72
N GLY A 621 29.62 -13.68 -47.84
CA GLY A 621 29.20 -14.69 -46.85
C GLY A 621 30.23 -15.02 -45.74
N GLU A 622 31.22 -14.16 -45.49
CA GLU A 622 32.17 -14.33 -44.39
C GLU A 622 31.88 -13.34 -43.24
N ASP A 623 31.94 -13.86 -42.00
CA ASP A 623 31.79 -13.09 -40.78
C ASP A 623 33.06 -12.26 -40.52
N ILE A 624 32.94 -10.94 -40.53
CA ILE A 624 34.04 -10.02 -40.23
C ILE A 624 34.20 -9.96 -38.70
N MET A 625 35.20 -10.68 -38.17
CA MET A 625 35.70 -10.43 -36.82
C MET A 625 36.49 -9.12 -36.81
N VAL A 626 35.86 -8.04 -36.35
CA VAL A 626 36.57 -6.82 -35.97
C VAL A 626 37.20 -7.06 -34.60
N ILE A 627 38.51 -7.34 -34.58
CA ILE A 627 39.33 -7.34 -33.37
C ILE A 627 39.58 -5.87 -33.00
N SER A 628 38.68 -5.27 -32.22
CA SER A 628 38.97 -4.03 -31.49
C SER A 628 39.48 -4.40 -30.10
N HIS A 629 40.81 -4.48 -29.94
CA HIS A 629 41.46 -4.53 -28.64
C HIS A 629 41.31 -3.15 -27.95
N ILE A 630 40.16 -2.94 -27.32
CA ILE A 630 40.02 -2.01 -26.21
C ILE A 630 39.43 -2.86 -25.09
N PRO A 631 40.12 -3.05 -23.95
CA PRO A 631 39.55 -3.84 -22.87
C PRO A 631 38.26 -3.14 -22.44
N PRO A 632 37.11 -3.83 -22.38
CA PRO A 632 35.96 -3.29 -21.70
C PRO A 632 36.37 -3.13 -20.23
N PHE A 633 36.51 -1.88 -19.78
CA PHE A 633 36.57 -1.61 -18.35
C PHE A 633 35.27 -2.16 -17.77
N THR A 634 35.36 -3.33 -17.15
CA THR A 634 34.28 -3.89 -16.35
C THR A 634 33.88 -2.82 -15.34
N PRO A 635 32.58 -2.50 -15.17
CA PRO A 635 32.16 -1.61 -14.10
C PRO A 635 32.82 -2.13 -12.83
N VAL A 636 33.61 -1.28 -12.16
CA VAL A 636 34.32 -1.70 -10.95
C VAL A 636 33.25 -2.21 -10.01
N ARG A 637 33.17 -3.55 -9.90
CA ARG A 637 32.21 -4.26 -9.07
C ARG A 637 32.70 -4.07 -7.64
N TYR A 638 32.50 -2.87 -7.12
CA TYR A 638 32.56 -2.69 -5.68
C TYR A 638 31.41 -3.52 -5.13
N THR A 639 31.74 -4.71 -4.65
CA THR A 639 30.80 -5.49 -3.84
C THR A 639 30.35 -4.59 -2.69
N ILE A 640 29.07 -4.64 -2.33
CA ILE A 640 28.48 -3.81 -1.28
C ILE A 640 29.36 -3.87 -0.01
N LEU A 641 29.86 -5.06 0.32
CA LEU A 641 30.76 -5.29 1.44
C LEU A 641 32.15 -4.68 1.25
N SER A 642 32.71 -4.61 0.04
CA SER A 642 33.99 -3.93 -0.20
C SER A 642 33.89 -2.43 0.02
N THR A 643 32.80 -1.78 -0.39
CA THR A 643 32.58 -0.34 -0.09
C THR A 643 32.25 -0.12 1.38
N LEU A 644 31.54 -1.06 2.01
CA LEU A 644 31.13 -0.97 3.42
C LEU A 644 32.25 -1.28 4.42
N MET A 645 33.16 -2.20 4.08
CA MET A 645 34.31 -2.57 4.92
C MET A 645 35.55 -1.74 4.61
N GLN A 646 35.57 -1.02 3.48
CA GLN A 646 36.48 0.10 3.28
C GLN A 646 35.96 1.33 4.01
N THR A 647 35.80 1.25 5.34
CA THR A 647 36.40 2.35 6.10
C THR A 647 37.87 2.34 5.68
N PRO A 648 38.46 3.46 5.27
CA PRO A 648 39.83 3.47 4.77
C PRO A 648 40.77 3.07 5.93
N ALA A 649 40.94 1.77 6.13
CA ALA A 649 41.86 1.18 7.10
C ALA A 649 43.32 1.47 6.69
N GLY A 650 43.54 1.96 5.47
CA GLY A 650 44.79 2.57 5.03
C GLY A 650 45.00 4.03 5.50
N MET A 651 43.94 4.78 5.85
CA MET A 651 44.07 6.18 6.31
C MET A 651 44.39 6.34 7.80
N THR A 652 44.37 5.26 8.58
CA THR A 652 44.78 5.30 10.00
C THR A 652 46.30 5.30 10.18
N ARG A 653 47.08 5.14 9.10
CA ARG A 653 48.54 5.29 9.13
C ARG A 653 48.94 6.76 8.93
N GLN A 654 49.21 7.43 10.05
CA GLN A 654 50.19 8.54 10.21
C GLN A 654 49.77 10.02 10.15
N GLY A 655 48.50 10.41 10.02
CA GLY A 655 48.10 11.84 10.07
C GLY A 655 46.99 12.14 11.07
N ASN A 656 47.05 13.30 11.74
CA ASN A 656 46.08 13.85 12.70
C ASN A 656 44.61 13.45 12.39
N MET A 657 44.06 12.49 13.14
CA MET A 657 42.74 11.85 12.87
C MET A 657 41.56 12.85 12.87
N ASN A 658 41.73 14.03 13.48
CA ASN A 658 40.68 15.03 13.53
C ASN A 658 40.46 15.73 12.18
N THR A 659 41.47 15.80 11.32
CA THR A 659 41.38 16.50 10.02
C THR A 659 40.60 15.67 8.99
N PHE A 660 40.62 14.34 9.11
CA PHE A 660 39.91 13.44 8.18
C PHE A 660 38.42 13.25 8.50
N ARG A 661 37.96 13.72 9.67
CA ARG A 661 36.53 13.61 10.04
C ARG A 661 35.67 14.61 9.29
N THR A 662 36.20 15.77 8.91
CA THR A 662 35.41 16.80 8.24
C THR A 662 35.27 16.50 6.75
N LEU A 663 34.03 16.56 6.27
CA LEU A 663 33.73 16.31 4.87
C LEU A 663 34.17 17.51 4.00
N PRO A 664 34.94 17.28 2.91
CA PRO A 664 35.33 18.31 1.96
C PRO A 664 34.12 19.07 1.43
N PHE A 665 34.30 20.37 1.18
CA PHE A 665 33.22 21.25 0.74
C PHE A 665 32.52 20.73 -0.53
N ALA A 666 33.28 20.16 -1.46
CA ALA A 666 32.77 19.60 -2.70
C ALA A 666 31.75 18.46 -2.52
N LEU A 667 31.84 17.68 -1.42
CA LEU A 667 30.95 16.55 -1.16
C LEU A 667 29.72 16.92 -0.30
N ARG A 668 29.67 18.13 0.28
CA ARG A 668 28.56 18.55 1.16
C ARG A 668 27.22 18.57 0.43
N GLY A 669 27.22 18.94 -0.86
CA GLY A 669 26.04 18.92 -1.71
C GLY A 669 25.43 17.52 -1.84
N ASP A 670 26.28 16.51 -2.06
CA ASP A 670 25.84 15.12 -2.20
C ASP A 670 25.25 14.57 -0.88
N TYR A 671 25.90 14.85 0.25
CA TYR A 671 25.39 14.45 1.57
C TYR A 671 24.08 15.15 1.92
N TYR A 672 23.93 16.44 1.61
CA TYR A 672 22.68 17.17 1.80
C TYR A 672 21.56 16.66 0.87
N GLY A 673 21.89 16.35 -0.39
CA GLY A 673 20.97 15.72 -1.34
C GLY A 673 20.47 14.36 -0.85
N PHE A 674 21.38 13.55 -0.29
CA PHE A 674 21.04 12.26 0.32
C PHE A 674 20.11 12.43 1.54
N TYR A 675 20.45 13.33 2.47
CA TYR A 675 19.61 13.66 3.62
C TYR A 675 18.21 14.12 3.23
N SER A 676 18.11 15.10 2.32
CA SER A 676 16.82 15.66 1.88
C SER A 676 15.95 14.64 1.14
N THR A 677 16.56 13.60 0.58
CA THR A 677 15.85 12.53 -0.12
C THR A 677 15.31 11.45 0.83
N PHE A 678 16.07 11.06 1.86
CA PHE A 678 15.79 9.88 2.67
C PHE A 678 15.55 10.14 4.16
N ILE A 679 16.17 11.16 4.76
CA ILE A 679 16.17 11.34 6.22
C ILE A 679 15.29 12.52 6.64
N ALA A 680 15.26 13.59 5.85
CA ALA A 680 14.51 14.80 6.18
C ALA A 680 13.01 14.51 6.40
N ASP A 681 12.40 15.25 7.33
CA ASP A 681 10.97 15.13 7.58
C ASP A 681 10.14 15.48 6.35
N GLY A 682 9.27 14.56 5.92
CA GLY A 682 8.48 14.72 4.71
C GLY A 682 9.27 14.46 3.41
N ALA A 683 10.47 13.91 3.50
CA ALA A 683 11.25 13.53 2.33
C ALA A 683 10.49 12.53 1.44
N THR A 684 10.72 12.61 0.13
CA THR A 684 9.99 11.80 -0.87
C THR A 684 10.18 10.29 -0.68
N LEU A 685 11.38 9.90 -0.21
CA LEU A 685 11.78 8.54 0.13
C LEU A 685 12.15 8.45 1.62
N GLN A 686 11.44 9.19 2.48
CA GLN A 686 11.68 9.15 3.93
C GLN A 686 11.69 7.71 4.44
N ILE A 687 12.82 7.30 5.02
CA ILE A 687 12.97 6.00 5.67
C ILE A 687 12.59 6.10 7.15
N ASN A 688 12.03 5.03 7.69
CA ASN A 688 11.61 4.97 9.09
C ASN A 688 12.79 4.55 9.99
N VAL A 689 13.71 5.49 10.23
CA VAL A 689 14.82 5.37 11.19
C VAL A 689 14.42 5.89 12.57
N GLU A 690 15.16 5.49 13.61
CA GLU A 690 14.95 5.94 14.97
C GLU A 690 15.07 7.46 15.04
N GLY A 691 14.11 8.11 15.73
CA GLY A 691 14.06 9.58 15.82
C GLY A 691 15.35 10.21 16.36
N ARG A 692 16.08 9.49 17.23
CA ARG A 692 17.39 9.92 17.73
C ARG A 692 18.43 10.06 16.62
N ILE A 693 18.46 9.08 15.70
CA ILE A 693 19.41 9.02 14.59
C ILE A 693 19.09 10.11 13.58
N SER A 694 17.82 10.26 13.20
CA SER A 694 17.39 11.34 12.30
C SER A 694 17.67 12.71 12.90
N GLU A 695 17.37 12.93 14.19
CA GLU A 695 17.62 14.20 14.86
C GLU A 695 19.12 14.52 14.96
N ALA A 696 19.97 13.53 15.23
CA ALA A 696 21.42 13.70 15.24
C ALA A 696 21.95 14.14 13.87
N ILE A 697 21.52 13.48 12.79
CA ILE A 697 21.88 13.85 11.41
C ILE A 697 21.38 15.27 11.08
N THR A 698 20.13 15.58 11.42
CA THR A 698 19.52 16.89 11.21
C THR A 698 20.30 18.00 11.93
N ARG A 699 20.73 17.77 13.17
CA ARG A 699 21.55 18.73 13.93
C ARG A 699 22.91 18.97 13.26
N LEU A 700 23.59 17.93 12.78
CA LEU A 700 24.87 18.06 12.06
C LEU A 700 24.74 18.86 10.77
N ILE A 701 23.63 18.67 10.04
CA ILE A 701 23.36 19.42 8.80
C ILE A 701 23.05 20.89 9.10
N HIS A 702 22.23 21.17 10.12
CA HIS A 702 21.92 22.55 10.51
C HIS A 702 23.13 23.30 11.05
N SER A 703 24.03 22.61 11.77
CA SER A 703 25.29 23.20 12.25
C SER A 703 26.38 23.30 11.17
N GLN A 704 26.10 22.83 9.93
CA GLN A 704 27.07 22.74 8.83
C GLN A 704 28.31 21.88 9.17
N GLN A 705 28.20 20.98 10.15
CA GLN A 705 29.25 20.06 10.58
C GLN A 705 29.09 18.72 9.86
N TYR A 706 29.44 18.69 8.57
CA TYR A 706 29.40 17.46 7.78
C TYR A 706 30.58 16.55 8.13
N THR A 707 30.29 15.31 8.50
CA THR A 707 31.28 14.28 8.73
C THR A 707 31.07 13.09 7.81
N VAL A 708 32.15 12.39 7.46
CA VAL A 708 32.11 11.24 6.53
C VAL A 708 31.23 10.10 7.06
N ASP A 709 31.14 9.98 8.38
CA ASP A 709 30.42 8.94 9.15
C ASP A 709 29.01 9.32 9.58
N MET A 710 28.53 10.55 9.29
CA MET A 710 27.24 11.03 9.81
C MET A 710 26.04 10.18 9.42
N MET A 711 26.13 9.40 8.33
CA MET A 711 25.04 8.55 7.82
C MET A 711 25.17 7.08 8.24
N ASP A 712 26.24 6.69 8.93
CA ASP A 712 26.61 5.27 9.14
C ASP A 712 25.71 4.59 10.17
N GLU A 713 25.24 5.34 11.18
CA GLU A 713 24.25 4.86 12.16
C GLU A 713 22.90 4.57 11.49
N ALA A 714 22.41 5.51 10.65
CA ALA A 714 21.19 5.31 9.87
C ALA A 714 21.32 4.13 8.90
N HIS A 715 22.47 3.98 8.24
CA HIS A 715 22.73 2.84 7.36
C HIS A 715 22.69 1.50 8.10
N THR A 716 23.28 1.42 9.29
CA THR A 716 23.26 0.21 10.12
C THR A 716 21.83 -0.16 10.53
N GLU A 717 21.02 0.85 10.89
CA GLU A 717 19.61 0.64 11.20
C GLU A 717 18.81 0.19 9.96
N VAL A 718 19.02 0.79 8.80
CA VAL A 718 18.36 0.39 7.53
C VAL A 718 18.69 -1.05 7.16
N LEU A 719 19.94 -1.48 7.33
CA LEU A 719 20.32 -2.88 7.13
C LEU A 719 19.57 -3.82 8.08
N GLN A 720 19.44 -3.44 9.35
CA GLN A 720 18.71 -4.22 10.34
C GLN A 720 17.21 -4.29 9.99
N LEU A 721 16.60 -3.17 9.56
CA LEU A 721 15.21 -3.12 9.10
C LEU A 721 14.99 -3.98 7.85
N LEU A 722 15.90 -3.93 6.88
CA LEU A 722 15.86 -4.76 5.68
C LEU A 722 15.95 -6.25 6.05
N TYR A 723 16.86 -6.59 6.96
CA TYR A 723 17.08 -7.96 7.41
C TYR A 723 15.84 -8.52 8.13
N ASP A 724 15.34 -7.82 9.14
CA ASP A 724 14.26 -8.29 10.00
C ASP A 724 12.90 -8.34 9.29
N ASN A 725 12.58 -7.29 8.52
CA ASN A 725 11.23 -7.14 7.95
C ASN A 725 11.07 -7.79 6.58
N ILE A 726 12.14 -7.81 5.77
CA ILE A 726 12.05 -8.19 4.35
C ILE A 726 12.83 -9.46 4.07
N PHE A 727 14.12 -9.49 4.42
CA PHE A 727 15.02 -10.56 4.00
C PHE A 727 14.58 -11.94 4.50
N LYS A 728 14.18 -12.05 5.77
CA LYS A 728 13.67 -13.31 6.33
C LYS A 728 12.47 -13.86 5.54
N LYS A 729 11.59 -12.99 5.03
CA LYS A 729 10.45 -13.38 4.19
C LYS A 729 10.89 -13.71 2.75
N PHE A 730 11.84 -12.95 2.22
CA PHE A 730 12.45 -13.18 0.91
C PHE A 730 13.07 -14.57 0.82
N VAL A 731 13.89 -14.97 1.80
CA VAL A 731 14.54 -16.30 1.82
C VAL A 731 13.51 -17.42 1.79
N ARG A 732 12.37 -17.31 2.50
CA ARG A 732 11.33 -18.35 2.48
C ARG A 732 10.71 -18.55 1.10
N ILE A 733 10.54 -17.47 0.34
CA ILE A 733 9.90 -17.49 -0.98
C ILE A 733 10.91 -17.90 -2.06
N TYR A 734 12.14 -17.40 -1.96
CA TYR A 734 13.19 -17.60 -2.96
C TYR A 734 14.24 -18.63 -2.55
N HIS A 735 13.97 -19.47 -1.54
CA HIS A 735 14.92 -20.46 -1.05
C HIS A 735 15.50 -21.31 -2.18
N ARG A 736 14.62 -21.78 -3.08
CA ARG A 736 15.02 -22.60 -4.23
C ARG A 736 15.94 -21.86 -5.20
N ASP A 737 15.63 -20.60 -5.50
CA ASP A 737 16.44 -19.75 -6.39
C ASP A 737 17.80 -19.45 -5.76
N MET A 738 17.83 -19.18 -4.45
CA MET A 738 19.07 -18.88 -3.72
C MET A 738 20.01 -20.08 -3.71
N VAL A 739 19.48 -21.29 -3.46
CA VAL A 739 20.26 -22.53 -3.51
C VAL A 739 20.78 -22.85 -4.90
N SER A 740 20.14 -22.35 -5.97
CA SER A 740 20.64 -22.56 -7.34
C SER A 740 21.74 -21.58 -7.77
N ILE A 741 21.82 -20.42 -7.12
CA ILE A 741 22.77 -19.35 -7.44
C ILE A 741 24.02 -19.42 -6.56
N MET A 742 23.88 -19.92 -5.33
CA MET A 742 24.97 -20.17 -4.38
C MET A 742 25.56 -21.56 -4.56
#